data_AF-A0A7Y7U0J5-F1
#
_entry.id   AF-A0A7Y7U0J5-F1
#
_cell.length_a   1.000
_cell.length_b   1.000
_cell.length_c   1.000
_cell.angle_alpha   90.00
_cell.angle_beta   90.00
_cell.angle_gamma   90.00
#
_symmetry.space_group_name_H-M   'P 1'
#
loop_
_entity.id
_entity.type
_entity.pdbx_description
1 polymer ?
#
loop_
_entity_poly.entity_id
_entity_poly.type
_entity_poly.pdbx_seq_one_letter_code
_entity_poly.pdbx_strand_id
1 'polypeptide(L)'
;MKPTILTIPTIENLPPKLLSRFSGKINYLSVLIFLLCFLQASKTNAQIWEPEGLNMPGAWNTWVNPPSNKLALASSTQVTNGRVVKIATGTTRWQTIFSVAASGGDLTGGAYGFVFSSGSSSNPWGNTWKNVTVAMNTLQTYTYNGSSDNQITITNGKWYTMNWKDNGYASTQAIFMETSAQPVNITSVTVPALATIGSPIVVNALTSANLSTEEILYLRYSTDSWATSTAISFSMSGISGTATIPAQSSAGVVSCYVFSSTINGIATDFDMKSIRINNNSGTNYSIPVGGSLPTVSTGAITAIGGNTATAAGTVLADGGSAVTARGFYWGTAANPGPGDNISTAGTGSGAFTSVLNSLTPGTTYHIRAYATNSSGTGYGSDAQFTCLSAVTFLLDMTTASGYNSASDLVYLSGSFTGMSWIEPGMNTALQMSSSGYGNLSLVLYLANGTYEFKHFKNSGWAGGEWTAGTNRSISVNGNTTVNSIWGGEISYANLQWPAIGSIVAGDAFNVYGHVTIPNGRTGVAGGAYGIHAWIGYSTVASDPTTWTNWVPAVYNLVSGTSDEYMANLGAVITSAGTYYYASRFQAGAGPLFYGGYNGGFWNGTTNVSGTLTVTPATTTRSLTVTAFIEGLYTGGATMRKAQNAAGDQFTGTVADKVTVELHSQSSYATVVYSDTAAVLNVDGTIVLSNIPATFNSSYFVTIRHRNSITTTSATVVSLATSPAIYDFTSAASKAFGSNLKNIAGKYCIYSGDVNQDGFVNAADKTLTESSVHAFSEGYLLTDLNGDGLADTSDEIIIDNNMRAGTAAILP
;
A
#
# COMPACT_ATOMS: atom_id res chain seq x y z
N MET A 1 -15.74 41.20 -57.80
CA MET A 1 -15.08 40.68 -59.01
C MET A 1 -13.60 41.05 -58.93
N LYS A 2 -12.73 40.05 -58.85
CA LYS A 2 -11.28 40.16 -58.57
C LYS A 2 -10.48 40.04 -59.88
N PRO A 3 -9.39 40.80 -60.08
CA PRO A 3 -8.37 40.44 -61.05
C PRO A 3 -7.25 39.64 -60.36
N THR A 4 -6.95 38.48 -60.93
CA THR A 4 -5.93 37.53 -60.48
C THR A 4 -4.58 37.92 -61.06
N ILE A 5 -3.58 38.16 -60.19
CA ILE A 5 -2.18 38.33 -60.58
C ILE A 5 -1.48 36.97 -60.41
N LEU A 6 -0.88 36.49 -61.51
CA LEU A 6 -0.07 35.28 -61.58
C LEU A 6 1.35 35.61 -61.09
N THR A 7 1.78 34.97 -60.01
CA THR A 7 3.17 34.91 -59.55
C THR A 7 3.82 33.63 -60.05
N ILE A 8 5.03 33.74 -60.61
CA ILE A 8 5.87 32.65 -61.09
C ILE A 8 6.67 32.09 -59.90
N PRO A 9 6.64 30.77 -59.61
CA PRO A 9 7.58 30.13 -58.69
C PRO A 9 8.78 29.52 -59.44
N THR A 10 9.92 29.52 -58.74
CA THR A 10 11.22 28.96 -59.10
C THR A 10 11.26 27.43 -59.15
N ILE A 11 12.24 26.94 -59.90
CA ILE A 11 12.57 25.57 -60.28
C ILE A 11 13.06 24.75 -59.09
N GLU A 12 12.48 23.57 -58.86
CA GLU A 12 13.19 22.35 -58.47
C GLU A 12 12.34 21.10 -58.77
N ASN A 13 13.01 20.05 -59.30
CA ASN A 13 12.54 18.68 -59.60
C ASN A 13 11.87 18.39 -60.96
N LEU A 14 12.71 17.94 -61.91
CA LEU A 14 12.39 17.08 -63.07
C LEU A 14 11.98 15.66 -62.60
N PRO A 15 11.13 14.88 -63.32
CA PRO A 15 11.52 14.19 -64.57
C PRO A 15 10.34 13.96 -65.58
N PRO A 16 10.43 13.11 -66.64
CA PRO A 16 10.68 13.53 -68.03
C PRO A 16 9.55 13.17 -69.03
N LYS A 17 9.43 13.91 -70.15
CA LYS A 17 9.41 13.39 -71.54
C LYS A 17 8.98 14.43 -72.59
N LEU A 18 9.96 14.74 -73.45
CA LEU A 18 9.89 14.92 -74.90
C LEU A 18 8.89 15.91 -75.53
N LEU A 19 9.47 17.06 -75.89
CA LEU A 19 9.36 17.69 -77.21
C LEU A 19 8.97 16.73 -78.35
N SER A 20 7.86 17.04 -79.04
CA SER A 20 7.85 17.08 -80.51
C SER A 20 6.62 17.86 -81.01
N ARG A 21 6.86 18.94 -81.75
CA ARG A 21 6.29 19.21 -83.09
C ARG A 21 6.43 20.68 -83.46
N PHE A 22 7.34 20.91 -84.41
CA PHE A 22 7.42 22.08 -85.25
C PHE A 22 6.09 22.34 -85.98
N SER A 23 5.74 23.61 -86.18
CA SER A 23 5.71 24.28 -87.50
C SER A 23 4.66 25.40 -87.55
N GLY A 24 5.04 26.58 -88.02
CA GLY A 24 4.09 27.70 -88.17
C GLY A 24 4.71 29.05 -88.52
N LYS A 25 5.32 29.14 -89.70
CA LYS A 25 5.64 30.30 -90.55
C LYS A 25 5.24 31.75 -90.12
N ILE A 26 6.26 32.63 -90.23
CA ILE A 26 6.28 33.97 -90.89
C ILE A 26 5.77 35.20 -90.12
N ASN A 27 6.70 36.13 -89.80
CA ASN A 27 6.73 37.48 -90.41
C ASN A 27 8.02 38.25 -90.05
N TYR A 28 8.95 38.35 -91.01
CA TYR A 28 10.27 38.98 -90.87
C TYR A 28 10.27 40.52 -90.94
N LEU A 29 9.11 41.16 -91.10
CA LEU A 29 9.01 42.62 -91.23
C LEU A 29 8.76 43.33 -89.88
N SER A 30 8.33 42.60 -88.85
CA SER A 30 8.07 43.13 -87.50
C SER A 30 9.29 43.04 -86.58
N VAL A 31 10.29 42.23 -86.94
CA VAL A 31 11.54 42.06 -86.16
C VAL A 31 12.54 43.17 -86.47
N LEU A 32 12.48 43.80 -87.65
CA LEU A 32 13.43 44.85 -88.04
C LEU A 32 13.09 46.23 -87.43
N ILE A 33 11.82 46.51 -87.10
CA ILE A 33 11.39 47.75 -86.43
C ILE A 33 11.47 47.63 -84.90
N PHE A 34 11.34 46.41 -84.35
CA PHE A 34 11.54 46.16 -82.91
C PHE A 34 13.03 46.18 -82.51
N LEU A 35 13.95 46.00 -83.48
CA LEU A 35 15.40 46.04 -83.25
C LEU A 35 16.00 47.46 -83.30
N LEU A 36 15.28 48.46 -83.83
CA LEU A 36 15.74 49.86 -83.86
C LEU A 36 15.30 50.72 -82.65
N CYS A 37 14.42 50.22 -81.78
CA CYS A 37 14.05 50.91 -80.53
C CYS A 37 14.82 50.43 -79.28
N PHE A 38 15.75 49.48 -79.44
CA PHE A 38 16.69 49.05 -78.40
C PHE A 38 18.13 49.55 -78.62
N LEU A 39 18.31 50.57 -79.46
CA LEU A 39 19.44 51.48 -79.32
C LEU A 39 19.16 52.44 -78.15
N GLN A 40 19.09 51.90 -76.92
CA GLN A 40 19.65 52.67 -75.83
C GLN A 40 21.10 52.90 -76.23
N ALA A 41 21.47 54.17 -76.36
CA ALA A 41 22.87 54.55 -76.42
C ALA A 41 23.60 53.72 -75.37
N SER A 42 24.43 52.79 -75.80
CA SER A 42 25.51 52.29 -74.98
C SER A 42 26.32 53.54 -74.66
N LYS A 43 25.97 54.24 -73.58
CA LYS A 43 26.89 55.14 -72.90
C LYS A 43 28.05 54.21 -72.59
N THR A 44 29.08 54.29 -73.41
CA THR A 44 30.41 53.83 -73.04
C THR A 44 30.65 54.40 -71.65
N ASN A 45 30.58 53.56 -70.63
CA ASN A 45 30.93 53.97 -69.28
C ASN A 45 32.42 54.34 -69.37
N ALA A 46 32.75 55.63 -69.35
CA ALA A 46 34.11 55.96 -68.92
C ALA A 46 34.11 55.91 -67.42
N GLN A 47 35.16 55.26 -66.97
CA GLN A 47 35.48 55.01 -65.60
C GLN A 47 36.81 55.72 -65.35
N ILE A 48 36.99 56.20 -64.14
CA ILE A 48 38.30 56.29 -63.52
C ILE A 48 38.93 54.89 -63.62
N TRP A 49 39.83 54.67 -64.59
CA TRP A 49 40.43 53.35 -64.81
C TRP A 49 41.22 52.91 -63.58
N GLU A 50 41.07 51.68 -63.12
CA GLU A 50 41.84 51.20 -61.96
C GLU A 50 43.31 51.01 -62.38
N PRO A 51 44.32 51.65 -61.72
CA PRO A 51 44.30 52.46 -60.49
C PRO A 51 44.41 53.99 -60.70
N GLU A 52 44.25 54.47 -61.92
CA GLU A 52 44.32 55.87 -62.34
C GLU A 52 43.11 56.67 -61.86
N GLY A 53 43.16 57.25 -60.65
CA GLY A 53 42.04 58.06 -60.18
C GLY A 53 42.33 59.33 -59.42
N LEU A 54 43.47 59.45 -58.76
CA LEU A 54 43.83 60.67 -58.03
C LEU A 54 45.09 61.26 -58.64
N ASN A 55 45.00 62.47 -59.19
CA ASN A 55 46.09 63.14 -59.88
C ASN A 55 46.16 64.58 -59.36
N MET A 56 47.11 64.87 -58.48
CA MET A 56 47.17 66.14 -57.74
C MET A 56 48.25 67.05 -58.37
N PRO A 57 47.92 68.18 -59.02
CA PRO A 57 48.94 69.11 -59.51
C PRO A 57 49.48 70.01 -58.37
N GLY A 58 50.81 70.07 -58.17
CA GLY A 58 51.46 70.88 -57.12
C GLY A 58 51.84 70.10 -55.86
N ALA A 59 52.59 70.74 -54.94
CA ALA A 59 53.54 70.22 -53.92
C ALA A 59 53.18 69.00 -53.02
N TRP A 60 52.65 67.92 -53.57
CA TRP A 60 52.64 66.56 -53.00
C TRP A 60 53.89 65.77 -53.46
N ASN A 61 54.99 66.48 -53.73
CA ASN A 61 56.07 66.07 -54.66
C ASN A 61 57.04 64.99 -54.13
N THR A 62 56.72 64.30 -53.04
CA THR A 62 57.38 63.05 -52.66
C THR A 62 56.46 61.84 -52.75
N TRP A 63 55.17 62.05 -53.04
CA TRP A 63 54.16 61.02 -53.19
C TRP A 63 53.98 60.67 -54.68
N VAL A 64 54.58 59.56 -55.13
CA VAL A 64 54.44 59.10 -56.52
C VAL A 64 53.04 58.55 -56.74
N ASN A 65 52.20 59.30 -57.46
CA ASN A 65 50.87 58.88 -57.92
C ASN A 65 50.54 59.55 -59.28
N PRO A 66 50.12 58.82 -60.33
CA PRO A 66 50.04 57.35 -60.44
C PRO A 66 51.43 56.72 -60.63
N PRO A 67 51.63 55.43 -60.27
CA PRO A 67 52.90 54.75 -60.50
C PRO A 67 53.24 54.75 -61.99
N SER A 68 54.46 55.13 -62.35
CA SER A 68 54.95 55.28 -63.73
C SER A 68 55.18 53.96 -64.49
N ASN A 69 54.54 52.86 -64.07
CA ASN A 69 54.77 51.55 -64.68
C ASN A 69 53.49 50.95 -65.28
N LYS A 70 53.58 50.50 -66.54
CA LYS A 70 52.55 49.70 -67.23
C LYS A 70 52.36 48.37 -66.46
N LEU A 71 51.34 48.28 -65.61
CA LEU A 71 51.00 47.04 -64.90
C LEU A 71 50.19 46.10 -65.80
N ALA A 72 50.89 45.36 -66.67
CA ALA A 72 50.36 44.18 -67.37
C ALA A 72 50.18 42.95 -66.45
N LEU A 73 50.31 43.09 -65.13
CA LEU A 73 50.09 42.05 -64.10
C LEU A 73 49.52 42.66 -62.81
N ALA A 74 48.36 43.33 -62.89
CA ALA A 74 47.58 43.66 -61.71
C ALA A 74 47.04 42.36 -61.07
N SER A 75 47.67 41.86 -60.01
CA SER A 75 47.06 40.80 -59.19
C SER A 75 46.09 41.41 -58.17
N SER A 76 45.09 40.62 -57.79
CA SER A 76 43.78 41.05 -57.27
C SER A 76 43.72 41.68 -55.88
N THR A 77 44.85 41.90 -55.19
CA THR A 77 44.86 42.46 -53.81
C THR A 77 46.18 43.20 -53.51
N GLN A 78 46.54 44.21 -54.32
CA GLN A 78 47.86 44.88 -54.30
C GLN A 78 48.49 45.07 -52.90
N VAL A 79 49.74 44.62 -52.78
CA VAL A 79 50.57 44.62 -51.56
C VAL A 79 51.82 45.49 -51.76
N THR A 80 52.29 46.05 -50.64
CA THR A 80 53.56 46.74 -50.37
C THR A 80 53.90 47.93 -51.29
N ASN A 81 53.72 49.14 -50.72
CA ASN A 81 54.03 50.48 -51.24
C ASN A 81 52.94 51.18 -52.08
N GLY A 82 51.77 50.56 -52.30
CA GLY A 82 50.56 51.26 -52.75
C GLY A 82 49.69 51.69 -51.57
N ARG A 83 49.37 52.98 -51.43
CA ARG A 83 48.51 53.51 -50.34
C ARG A 83 47.02 53.59 -50.67
N VAL A 84 46.68 53.43 -51.94
CA VAL A 84 45.30 53.37 -52.42
C VAL A 84 44.83 51.92 -52.42
N VAL A 85 43.81 51.62 -51.64
CA VAL A 85 43.22 50.29 -51.51
C VAL A 85 41.79 50.32 -52.07
N LYS A 86 41.48 49.39 -52.98
CA LYS A 86 40.11 49.16 -53.43
C LYS A 86 39.36 48.35 -52.38
N ILE A 87 38.22 48.87 -51.94
CA ILE A 87 37.30 48.21 -51.01
C ILE A 87 36.00 47.94 -51.78
N ALA A 88 35.72 46.67 -52.02
CA ALA A 88 34.55 46.21 -52.79
C ALA A 88 33.41 45.63 -51.92
N THR A 89 33.46 45.84 -50.60
CA THR A 89 32.42 45.40 -49.67
C THR A 89 31.30 46.45 -49.62
N GLY A 90 30.17 46.18 -50.30
CA GLY A 90 29.04 47.11 -50.43
C GLY A 90 29.24 48.08 -51.60
N THR A 91 29.41 49.36 -51.30
CA THR A 91 29.78 50.37 -52.30
C THR A 91 31.26 50.25 -52.64
N THR A 92 31.57 49.88 -53.89
CA THR A 92 32.96 49.87 -54.39
C THR A 92 33.53 51.28 -54.28
N ARG A 93 34.65 51.40 -53.56
CA ARG A 93 35.35 52.65 -53.32
C ARG A 93 36.85 52.41 -53.24
N TRP A 94 37.60 53.48 -53.34
CA TRP A 94 39.03 53.50 -53.08
C TRP A 94 39.29 54.32 -51.84
N GLN A 95 40.24 53.84 -51.05
CA GLN A 95 40.62 54.44 -49.78
C GLN A 95 42.12 54.69 -49.77
N THR A 96 42.54 55.83 -49.24
CA THR A 96 43.91 56.04 -48.80
C THR A 96 43.92 56.63 -47.40
N ILE A 97 44.89 56.20 -46.58
CA ILE A 97 45.11 56.71 -45.23
C ILE A 97 46.55 57.21 -45.16
N PHE A 98 46.73 58.45 -44.72
CA PHE A 98 48.03 59.09 -44.65
C PHE A 98 48.17 60.00 -43.43
N SER A 99 49.40 60.13 -42.95
CA SER A 99 49.84 60.97 -41.85
C SER A 99 50.40 62.28 -42.36
N VAL A 100 50.17 63.37 -41.62
CA VAL A 100 50.68 64.70 -41.96
C VAL A 100 51.53 65.20 -40.81
N ALA A 101 52.80 65.50 -41.07
CA ALA A 101 53.74 65.95 -40.05
C ALA A 101 54.87 66.80 -40.66
N ALA A 102 55.49 67.65 -39.85
CA ALA A 102 56.60 68.50 -40.28
C ALA A 102 57.84 67.69 -40.71
N SER A 103 57.98 66.47 -40.18
CA SER A 103 59.00 65.49 -40.58
C SER A 103 58.49 64.08 -40.28
N GLY A 104 58.86 63.09 -41.11
CA GLY A 104 58.50 61.68 -40.94
C GLY A 104 57.04 61.32 -41.23
N GLY A 105 56.18 62.29 -41.53
CA GLY A 105 54.84 62.07 -42.06
C GLY A 105 54.85 61.82 -43.57
N ASP A 106 53.70 61.42 -44.11
CA ASP A 106 53.55 61.17 -45.55
C ASP A 106 53.48 62.47 -46.35
N LEU A 107 52.98 63.53 -45.71
CA LEU A 107 52.94 64.89 -46.22
C LEU A 107 53.29 65.89 -45.11
N THR A 108 53.71 67.08 -45.52
CA THR A 108 53.80 68.25 -44.64
C THR A 108 52.47 69.01 -44.63
N GLY A 109 52.15 69.70 -43.54
CA GLY A 109 50.96 70.56 -43.44
C GLY A 109 51.02 71.75 -44.41
N GLY A 110 49.87 72.11 -45.00
CA GLY A 110 49.77 73.17 -46.00
C GLY A 110 48.44 73.14 -46.76
N ALA A 111 48.28 74.10 -47.68
CA ALA A 111 47.18 74.15 -48.64
C ALA A 111 47.62 73.58 -49.99
N TYR A 112 46.75 72.77 -50.61
CA TYR A 112 47.07 71.99 -51.80
C TYR A 112 45.93 72.01 -52.82
N GLY A 113 46.30 72.13 -54.09
CA GLY A 113 45.42 71.89 -55.24
C GLY A 113 45.43 70.42 -55.67
N PHE A 114 44.30 69.87 -56.12
CA PHE A 114 44.25 68.52 -56.68
C PHE A 114 43.09 68.27 -57.66
N VAL A 115 43.19 67.23 -58.48
CA VAL A 115 42.08 66.75 -59.32
C VAL A 115 41.94 65.22 -59.21
N PHE A 116 40.73 64.71 -59.44
CA PHE A 116 40.59 63.30 -59.84
C PHE A 116 40.70 63.26 -61.36
N SER A 117 41.46 62.33 -61.95
CA SER A 117 41.57 62.23 -63.42
C SER A 117 41.54 60.81 -63.95
N SER A 118 40.98 60.62 -65.14
CA SER A 118 40.92 59.33 -65.85
C SER A 118 42.16 59.07 -66.74
N GLY A 119 43.36 59.32 -66.21
CA GLY A 119 44.62 59.19 -66.94
C GLY A 119 45.80 59.86 -66.26
N SER A 120 47.01 59.59 -66.75
CA SER A 120 48.27 60.14 -66.22
C SER A 120 48.29 61.67 -66.17
N SER A 121 49.07 62.24 -65.24
CA SER A 121 49.27 63.69 -65.07
C SER A 121 49.72 64.45 -66.33
N SER A 122 50.31 63.76 -67.30
CA SER A 122 50.74 64.34 -68.57
C SER A 122 49.70 64.27 -69.70
N ASN A 123 48.49 63.77 -69.46
CA ASN A 123 47.44 63.70 -70.48
C ASN A 123 46.53 64.95 -70.43
N PRO A 124 46.71 65.95 -71.32
CA PRO A 124 45.88 67.16 -71.35
C PRO A 124 44.43 66.88 -71.78
N TRP A 125 44.14 65.68 -72.29
CA TRP A 125 42.81 65.24 -72.71
C TRP A 125 42.16 64.27 -71.70
N GLY A 126 42.78 64.05 -70.54
CA GLY A 126 42.21 63.21 -69.49
C GLY A 126 40.97 63.88 -68.89
N ASN A 127 39.91 63.10 -68.67
CA ASN A 127 38.73 63.61 -67.97
C ASN A 127 39.11 63.94 -66.52
N THR A 128 38.59 65.05 -65.99
CA THR A 128 38.87 65.48 -64.62
C THR A 128 37.59 65.66 -63.81
N TRP A 129 37.63 65.41 -62.50
CA TRP A 129 36.57 65.77 -61.55
C TRP A 129 37.13 66.73 -60.51
N LYS A 130 36.59 67.95 -60.51
CA LYS A 130 37.15 69.08 -59.78
C LYS A 130 36.08 70.07 -59.28
N ASN A 131 36.49 71.28 -58.88
CA ASN A 131 35.68 72.39 -58.37
C ASN A 131 35.09 72.19 -56.96
N VAL A 132 35.87 71.62 -56.05
CA VAL A 132 35.51 71.43 -54.63
C VAL A 132 36.59 72.00 -53.70
N THR A 133 36.20 72.87 -52.77
CA THR A 133 37.00 73.11 -51.56
C THR A 133 36.62 72.06 -50.52
N VAL A 134 37.58 71.23 -50.12
CA VAL A 134 37.36 70.10 -49.22
C VAL A 134 36.87 70.60 -47.87
N ALA A 135 35.67 70.15 -47.50
CA ALA A 135 35.15 70.26 -46.15
C ALA A 135 35.39 68.92 -45.44
N MET A 136 36.25 68.93 -44.42
CA MET A 136 36.54 67.73 -43.64
C MET A 136 35.24 67.12 -43.09
N ASN A 137 35.20 65.79 -43.02
CA ASN A 137 34.07 65.01 -42.53
C ASN A 137 32.77 65.22 -43.31
N THR A 138 32.85 65.70 -44.57
CA THR A 138 31.68 65.93 -45.42
C THR A 138 31.84 65.18 -46.74
N LEU A 139 30.85 64.35 -47.10
CA LEU A 139 30.83 63.71 -48.42
C LEU A 139 30.46 64.74 -49.47
N GLN A 140 31.36 64.99 -50.41
CA GLN A 140 31.20 66.01 -51.44
C GLN A 140 31.20 65.38 -52.84
N THR A 141 30.48 66.03 -53.74
CA THR A 141 30.39 65.65 -55.15
C THR A 141 31.32 66.52 -55.97
N TYR A 142 32.18 65.90 -56.77
CA TYR A 142 33.18 66.51 -57.62
C TYR A 142 32.66 66.52 -59.06
N THR A 143 32.73 67.70 -59.68
CA THR A 143 32.08 67.97 -60.96
C THR A 143 33.03 67.64 -62.11
N TYR A 144 32.52 66.91 -63.09
CA TYR A 144 33.24 66.63 -64.33
C TYR A 144 33.66 67.92 -65.04
N ASN A 145 34.96 68.07 -65.30
CA ASN A 145 35.61 69.23 -65.92
C ASN A 145 35.20 70.58 -65.30
N GLY A 146 35.08 70.63 -63.97
CA GLY A 146 34.79 71.88 -63.24
C GLY A 146 35.80 73.01 -63.52
N SER A 147 35.43 74.25 -63.23
CA SER A 147 36.23 75.44 -63.60
C SER A 147 37.51 75.63 -62.79
N SER A 148 37.64 75.02 -61.60
CA SER A 148 38.79 75.18 -60.70
C SER A 148 39.28 73.84 -60.14
N ASP A 149 40.57 73.74 -59.85
CA ASP A 149 41.15 72.57 -59.16
C ASP A 149 40.62 72.49 -57.72
N ASN A 150 40.48 71.26 -57.20
CA ASN A 150 40.03 71.07 -55.82
C ASN A 150 41.05 71.61 -54.84
N GLN A 151 40.59 72.16 -53.73
CA GLN A 151 41.45 72.74 -52.70
C GLN A 151 41.31 71.96 -51.39
N ILE A 152 42.43 71.62 -50.75
CA ILE A 152 42.46 71.01 -49.42
C ILE A 152 43.51 71.67 -48.54
N THR A 153 43.19 71.91 -47.28
CA THR A 153 44.14 72.34 -46.26
C THR A 153 44.31 71.22 -45.24
N ILE A 154 45.56 70.78 -45.03
CA ILE A 154 45.92 69.72 -44.08
C ILE A 154 46.92 70.24 -43.05
N THR A 155 46.84 69.72 -41.82
CA THR A 155 47.63 70.22 -40.68
C THR A 155 48.60 69.16 -40.18
N ASN A 156 49.79 69.59 -39.74
CA ASN A 156 50.76 68.70 -39.09
C ASN A 156 50.19 68.12 -37.78
N GLY A 157 50.53 66.86 -37.49
CA GLY A 157 50.06 66.12 -36.31
C GLY A 157 48.71 65.42 -36.50
N LYS A 158 48.22 65.28 -37.74
CA LYS A 158 46.92 64.66 -38.05
C LYS A 158 47.07 63.48 -39.01
N TRP A 159 46.04 62.64 -39.03
CA TRP A 159 45.85 61.58 -40.00
C TRP A 159 44.59 61.83 -40.81
N TYR A 160 44.68 61.58 -42.11
CA TYR A 160 43.57 61.77 -43.04
C TYR A 160 43.24 60.46 -43.72
N THR A 161 41.95 60.14 -43.73
CA THR A 161 41.38 59.05 -44.53
C THR A 161 40.56 59.64 -45.65
N MET A 162 40.92 59.32 -46.88
CA MET A 162 40.19 59.74 -48.06
C MET A 162 39.51 58.54 -48.69
N ASN A 163 38.19 58.58 -48.77
CA ASN A 163 37.41 57.62 -49.52
C ASN A 163 36.81 58.31 -50.74
N TRP A 164 36.93 57.69 -51.92
CA TRP A 164 36.24 58.15 -53.12
C TRP A 164 35.60 56.99 -53.88
N LYS A 165 34.51 57.29 -54.58
CA LYS A 165 33.87 56.39 -55.53
C LYS A 165 33.62 57.13 -56.83
N ASP A 166 33.86 56.42 -57.92
CA ASP A 166 33.55 56.90 -59.26
C ASP A 166 32.07 56.59 -59.57
N ASN A 167 31.27 57.63 -59.83
CA ASN A 167 29.89 57.48 -60.31
C ASN A 167 29.78 57.77 -61.83
N GLY A 168 30.90 57.73 -62.56
CA GLY A 168 31.00 57.95 -64.00
C GLY A 168 31.06 59.43 -64.42
N TYR A 169 30.82 59.67 -65.72
CA TYR A 169 30.94 60.99 -66.38
C TYR A 169 30.16 62.14 -65.73
N ALA A 170 29.12 61.87 -64.95
CA ALA A 170 28.31 62.93 -64.33
C ALA A 170 28.94 63.47 -63.04
N SER A 171 29.59 62.60 -62.23
CA SER A 171 30.17 63.02 -60.95
C SER A 171 31.07 61.93 -60.34
N THR A 172 31.99 62.35 -59.49
CA THR A 172 32.74 61.49 -58.55
C THR A 172 32.41 61.98 -57.15
N GLN A 173 32.33 61.10 -56.15
CA GLN A 173 32.11 61.51 -54.77
C GLN A 173 33.30 61.15 -53.91
N ALA A 174 33.71 62.07 -53.03
CA ALA A 174 34.78 61.80 -52.08
C ALA A 174 34.53 62.46 -50.72
N ILE A 175 35.11 61.87 -49.69
CA ILE A 175 35.12 62.39 -48.33
C ILE A 175 36.54 62.30 -47.78
N PHE A 176 36.95 63.36 -47.08
CA PHE A 176 38.18 63.40 -46.29
C PHE A 176 37.79 63.40 -44.81
N MET A 177 38.31 62.44 -44.06
CA MET A 177 38.06 62.26 -42.64
C MET A 177 39.36 62.53 -41.87
N GLU A 178 39.31 63.41 -40.87
CA GLU A 178 40.49 63.83 -40.10
C GLU A 178 40.47 63.22 -38.69
N THR A 179 41.60 62.70 -38.25
CA THR A 179 41.82 62.11 -36.92
C THR A 179 43.12 62.65 -36.29
N SER A 180 43.16 62.79 -34.97
CA SER A 180 44.35 63.25 -34.24
C SER A 180 45.40 62.16 -33.99
N ALA A 181 45.05 60.90 -34.25
CA ALA A 181 45.95 59.74 -34.17
C ALA A 181 45.71 58.79 -35.34
N GLN A 182 46.58 57.79 -35.52
CA GLN A 182 46.39 56.80 -36.57
C GLN A 182 45.07 56.05 -36.36
N PRO A 183 44.20 55.96 -37.38
CA PRO A 183 42.94 55.23 -37.26
C PRO A 183 43.14 53.78 -36.85
N VAL A 184 42.44 53.35 -35.81
CA VAL A 184 42.68 52.06 -35.13
C VAL A 184 42.08 50.89 -35.92
N ASN A 185 42.76 49.74 -35.93
CA ASN A 185 42.21 48.53 -36.55
C ASN A 185 41.15 47.89 -35.64
N ILE A 186 40.10 47.31 -36.24
CA ILE A 186 39.08 46.54 -35.52
C ILE A 186 39.54 45.07 -35.50
N THR A 187 40.13 44.64 -34.39
CA THR A 187 40.84 43.35 -34.30
C THR A 187 39.91 42.16 -34.12
N SER A 188 38.76 42.34 -33.47
CA SER A 188 37.75 41.30 -33.33
C SER A 188 36.36 41.87 -33.13
N VAL A 189 35.34 41.12 -33.57
CA VAL A 189 33.93 41.36 -33.28
C VAL A 189 33.32 40.04 -32.82
N THR A 190 32.58 40.07 -31.72
CA THR A 190 31.91 38.92 -31.11
C THR A 190 30.40 39.15 -31.11
N VAL A 191 29.67 38.21 -31.69
CA VAL A 191 28.19 38.18 -31.77
C VAL A 191 27.67 36.88 -31.12
N PRO A 192 26.45 36.85 -30.57
CA PRO A 192 25.86 35.63 -30.03
C PRO A 192 25.53 34.61 -31.14
N ALA A 193 25.58 33.32 -30.80
CA ALA A 193 25.23 32.23 -31.72
C ALA A 193 23.73 32.14 -32.01
N LEU A 194 22.88 32.55 -31.06
CA LEU A 194 21.42 32.68 -31.19
C LEU A 194 20.96 33.85 -30.33
N ALA A 195 20.12 34.71 -30.88
CA ALA A 195 19.40 35.74 -30.15
C ALA A 195 17.98 35.28 -29.82
N THR A 196 17.55 35.50 -28.57
CA THR A 196 16.19 35.19 -28.15
C THR A 196 15.23 36.29 -28.58
N ILE A 197 14.09 35.92 -29.16
CA ILE A 197 12.99 36.86 -29.46
C ILE A 197 12.64 37.69 -28.22
N GLY A 198 12.43 38.99 -28.38
CA GLY A 198 12.11 39.93 -27.30
C GLY A 198 13.32 40.38 -26.46
N SER A 199 14.52 39.84 -26.68
CA SER A 199 15.75 40.25 -26.00
C SER A 199 16.65 41.10 -26.90
N PRO A 200 17.29 42.17 -26.37
CA PRO A 200 18.30 42.93 -27.12
C PRO A 200 19.52 42.08 -27.49
N ILE A 201 20.16 42.37 -28.63
CA ILE A 201 21.33 41.63 -29.10
C ILE A 201 22.59 42.45 -28.81
N VAL A 202 23.47 41.90 -27.99
CA VAL A 202 24.73 42.56 -27.60
C VAL A 202 25.84 42.16 -28.56
N VAL A 203 26.55 43.14 -29.12
CA VAL A 203 27.72 42.95 -29.97
C VAL A 203 28.92 43.62 -29.32
N ASN A 204 30.02 42.88 -29.22
CA ASN A 204 31.27 43.39 -28.64
C ASN A 204 32.34 43.51 -29.72
N ALA A 205 33.21 44.50 -29.60
CA ALA A 205 34.34 44.70 -30.49
C ALA A 205 35.61 45.08 -29.73
N LEU A 206 36.77 44.70 -30.28
CA LEU A 206 38.09 45.13 -29.80
C LEU A 206 38.80 45.93 -30.89
N THR A 207 39.50 46.98 -30.49
CA THR A 207 40.37 47.78 -31.36
C THR A 207 41.85 47.57 -31.02
N SER A 208 42.74 47.86 -31.96
CA SER A 208 44.19 47.69 -31.77
C SER A 208 44.81 48.71 -30.81
N ALA A 209 44.12 49.83 -30.56
CA ALA A 209 44.51 50.90 -29.65
C ALA A 209 43.27 51.72 -29.25
N ASN A 210 43.43 52.67 -28.32
CA ASN A 210 42.37 53.61 -27.98
C ASN A 210 42.04 54.48 -29.19
N LEU A 211 40.74 54.70 -29.44
CA LEU A 211 40.26 55.60 -30.49
C LEU A 211 40.72 57.04 -30.23
N SER A 212 40.99 57.80 -31.30
CA SER A 212 41.16 59.25 -31.18
C SER A 212 39.82 59.91 -30.83
N THR A 213 39.85 61.14 -30.33
CA THR A 213 38.62 61.88 -29.95
C THR A 213 37.63 62.07 -31.10
N GLU A 214 38.12 62.02 -32.33
CA GLU A 214 37.30 62.14 -33.54
C GLU A 214 36.81 60.79 -34.07
N GLU A 215 37.47 59.67 -33.72
CA GLU A 215 37.15 58.36 -34.29
C GLU A 215 36.05 57.66 -33.46
N ILE A 216 34.93 57.36 -34.11
CA ILE A 216 33.75 56.72 -33.53
C ILE A 216 33.60 55.33 -34.14
N LEU A 217 33.43 54.31 -33.30
CA LEU A 217 33.14 52.95 -33.73
C LEU A 217 31.62 52.75 -33.84
N TYR A 218 31.17 52.16 -34.94
CA TYR A 218 29.76 51.92 -35.26
C TYR A 218 29.49 50.45 -35.58
N LEU A 219 28.36 49.96 -35.09
CA LEU A 219 27.72 48.71 -35.52
C LEU A 219 26.67 49.04 -36.58
N ARG A 220 26.84 48.57 -37.82
CA ARG A 220 25.76 48.58 -38.81
C ARG A 220 25.06 47.24 -38.80
N TYR A 221 23.73 47.23 -38.76
CA TYR A 221 22.94 46.01 -38.83
C TYR A 221 21.72 46.15 -39.74
N SER A 222 21.20 45.01 -40.19
CA SER A 222 19.98 44.86 -40.98
C SER A 222 19.22 43.61 -40.56
N THR A 223 17.91 43.66 -40.69
CA THR A 223 16.95 42.59 -40.38
C THR A 223 16.22 42.08 -41.63
N ASP A 224 16.52 42.65 -42.80
CA ASP A 224 15.76 42.49 -44.04
C ASP A 224 16.66 42.28 -45.28
N SER A 225 17.73 41.51 -45.09
CA SER A 225 18.71 41.22 -46.14
C SER A 225 19.33 42.48 -46.76
N TRP A 226 19.61 43.49 -45.93
CA TRP A 226 20.21 44.77 -46.28
C TRP A 226 19.35 45.68 -47.18
N ALA A 227 18.03 45.44 -47.27
CA ALA A 227 17.11 46.38 -47.91
C ALA A 227 17.04 47.70 -47.12
N THR A 228 17.05 47.60 -45.79
CA THR A 228 17.27 48.73 -44.87
C THR A 228 18.41 48.40 -43.89
N SER A 229 19.01 49.42 -43.30
CA SER A 229 20.07 49.23 -42.30
C SER A 229 20.17 50.41 -41.36
N THR A 230 20.58 50.14 -40.13
CA THR A 230 20.77 51.14 -39.08
C THR A 230 22.20 51.07 -38.56
N ALA A 231 22.76 52.20 -38.13
CA ALA A 231 24.05 52.25 -37.43
C ALA A 231 23.86 52.68 -35.97
N ILE A 232 24.59 52.03 -35.06
CA ILE A 232 24.59 52.31 -33.62
C ILE A 232 26.04 52.56 -33.19
N SER A 233 26.31 53.63 -32.46
CA SER A 233 27.63 53.90 -31.90
C SER A 233 27.96 52.91 -30.78
N PHE A 234 29.19 52.41 -30.74
CA PHE A 234 29.71 51.63 -29.62
C PHE A 234 29.99 52.53 -28.41
N SER A 235 29.63 52.04 -27.22
CA SER A 235 30.13 52.58 -25.96
C SER A 235 31.50 51.99 -25.68
N MET A 236 32.55 52.81 -25.75
CA MET A 236 33.94 52.36 -25.64
C MET A 236 34.48 52.52 -24.22
N SER A 237 35.29 51.56 -23.78
CA SER A 237 36.10 51.59 -22.56
C SER A 237 37.51 51.10 -22.89
N GLY A 238 38.46 52.04 -23.02
CA GLY A 238 39.78 51.76 -23.58
C GLY A 238 39.67 51.21 -25.01
N ILE A 239 40.17 49.99 -25.21
CA ILE A 239 40.17 49.30 -26.51
C ILE A 239 38.96 48.39 -26.74
N SER A 240 38.05 48.28 -25.76
CA SER A 240 36.88 47.41 -25.82
C SER A 240 35.61 48.24 -25.99
N GLY A 241 34.69 47.79 -26.82
CA GLY A 241 33.40 48.45 -27.01
C GLY A 241 32.23 47.47 -26.99
N THR A 242 31.08 47.97 -26.56
CA THR A 242 29.79 47.27 -26.65
C THR A 242 28.74 48.13 -27.37
N ALA A 243 27.97 47.51 -28.27
CA ALA A 243 26.79 48.08 -28.89
C ALA A 243 25.61 47.10 -28.79
N THR A 244 24.40 47.62 -28.65
CA THR A 244 23.19 46.80 -28.45
C THR A 244 22.17 47.06 -29.55
N ILE A 245 21.86 46.03 -30.33
CA ILE A 245 20.76 46.04 -31.29
C ILE A 245 19.44 45.87 -30.52
N PRO A 246 18.38 46.67 -30.82
CA PRO A 246 17.08 46.51 -30.20
C PRO A 246 16.51 45.09 -30.32
N ALA A 247 15.66 44.71 -29.36
CA ALA A 247 15.00 43.41 -29.35
C ALA A 247 14.18 43.17 -30.62
N GLN A 248 14.27 41.95 -31.16
CA GLN A 248 13.54 41.53 -32.34
C GLN A 248 12.19 40.93 -31.94
N SER A 249 11.12 41.26 -32.67
CA SER A 249 9.74 40.84 -32.36
C SER A 249 9.34 39.50 -33.00
N SER A 250 10.16 38.95 -33.88
CA SER A 250 9.89 37.69 -34.57
C SER A 250 11.17 36.91 -34.85
N ALA A 251 11.03 35.63 -35.15
CA ALA A 251 12.13 34.81 -35.65
C ALA A 251 12.65 35.36 -36.99
N GLY A 252 13.95 35.21 -37.23
CA GLY A 252 14.60 35.78 -38.41
C GLY A 252 16.12 35.73 -38.31
N VAL A 253 16.80 36.57 -39.09
CA VAL A 253 18.26 36.69 -39.08
C VAL A 253 18.62 38.17 -39.03
N VAL A 254 19.48 38.55 -38.08
CA VAL A 254 20.11 39.86 -38.03
C VAL A 254 21.50 39.77 -38.64
N SER A 255 21.75 40.53 -39.70
CA SER A 255 23.07 40.65 -40.32
C SER A 255 23.76 41.92 -39.86
N CYS A 256 25.05 41.87 -39.50
CA CYS A 256 25.78 43.07 -39.05
C CYS A 256 27.27 43.09 -39.40
N TYR A 257 27.87 44.27 -39.34
CA TYR A 257 29.32 44.47 -39.37
C TYR A 257 29.70 45.73 -38.58
N VAL A 258 30.98 45.84 -38.22
CA VAL A 258 31.50 46.96 -37.43
C VAL A 258 32.41 47.81 -38.29
N PHE A 259 32.33 49.13 -38.16
CA PHE A 259 33.19 50.06 -38.88
C PHE A 259 33.53 51.29 -38.03
N SER A 260 34.66 51.95 -38.27
CA SER A 260 35.00 53.24 -37.65
C SER A 260 34.75 54.42 -38.60
N SER A 261 34.47 55.60 -38.07
CA SER A 261 34.19 56.82 -38.82
C SER A 261 34.47 58.06 -37.98
N THR A 262 34.68 59.21 -38.60
CA THR A 262 34.69 60.52 -37.90
C THR A 262 33.32 61.19 -37.86
N ILE A 263 32.31 60.60 -38.51
CA ILE A 263 31.00 61.22 -38.65
C ILE A 263 30.16 60.94 -37.41
N ASN A 264 29.75 61.98 -36.69
CA ASN A 264 28.80 61.86 -35.60
C ASN A 264 27.37 61.67 -36.14
N GLY A 265 26.65 60.65 -35.66
CA GLY A 265 25.25 60.39 -36.06
C GLY A 265 25.07 59.95 -37.51
N ILE A 266 25.93 59.05 -38.01
CA ILE A 266 25.87 58.58 -39.41
C ILE A 266 24.54 57.87 -39.76
N ALA A 267 23.87 58.32 -40.81
CA ALA A 267 22.57 57.77 -41.25
C ALA A 267 22.54 57.22 -42.68
N THR A 268 23.45 57.66 -43.56
CA THR A 268 23.54 57.22 -44.97
C THR A 268 24.99 57.15 -45.42
N ASP A 269 25.23 56.50 -46.56
CA ASP A 269 26.55 56.41 -47.20
C ASP A 269 27.61 55.79 -46.28
N PHE A 270 27.20 54.82 -45.45
CA PHE A 270 28.04 54.17 -44.44
C PHE A 270 29.39 53.73 -45.01
N ASP A 271 29.37 53.07 -46.17
CA ASP A 271 30.57 52.59 -46.84
C ASP A 271 31.53 53.74 -47.18
N MET A 272 31.03 54.82 -47.77
CA MET A 272 31.85 55.99 -48.12
C MET A 272 32.41 56.69 -46.89
N LYS A 273 31.70 56.67 -45.77
CA LYS A 273 32.10 57.33 -44.52
C LYS A 273 32.85 56.37 -43.56
N SER A 274 33.24 55.18 -44.00
CA SER A 274 33.94 54.19 -43.18
C SER A 274 35.46 54.30 -43.30
N ILE A 275 36.18 54.34 -42.17
CA ILE A 275 37.65 54.33 -42.10
C ILE A 275 38.16 52.89 -42.05
N ARG A 276 37.91 52.16 -40.96
CA ARG A 276 38.15 50.70 -40.87
C ARG A 276 36.85 49.93 -40.87
N ILE A 277 36.86 48.71 -41.42
CA ILE A 277 35.72 47.79 -41.42
C ILE A 277 36.17 46.43 -40.92
N ASN A 278 35.34 45.79 -40.11
CA ASN A 278 35.40 44.36 -39.83
C ASN A 278 34.02 43.73 -40.14
N ASN A 279 33.99 42.95 -41.21
CA ASN A 279 32.82 42.25 -41.72
C ASN A 279 33.10 40.74 -41.83
N ASN A 280 33.67 40.12 -40.78
CA ASN A 280 33.90 38.68 -40.71
C ASN A 280 34.53 38.09 -42.01
N SER A 281 35.71 38.60 -42.36
CA SER A 281 36.51 38.14 -43.50
C SER A 281 35.80 38.20 -44.87
N GLY A 282 34.91 39.17 -45.06
CA GLY A 282 34.24 39.44 -46.34
C GLY A 282 32.74 39.15 -46.36
N THR A 283 32.21 38.48 -45.34
CA THR A 283 30.76 38.20 -45.19
C THR A 283 30.24 38.79 -43.90
N ASN A 284 29.12 39.52 -43.91
CA ASN A 284 28.57 40.09 -42.68
C ASN A 284 28.26 39.00 -41.62
N TYR A 285 28.41 39.34 -40.34
CA TYR A 285 28.02 38.47 -39.23
C TYR A 285 26.53 38.17 -39.33
N SER A 286 26.13 36.92 -39.08
CA SER A 286 24.75 36.46 -39.16
C SER A 286 24.33 35.90 -37.82
N ILE A 287 23.28 36.49 -37.24
CA ILE A 287 22.77 36.16 -35.91
C ILE A 287 21.34 35.63 -36.09
N PRO A 288 21.10 34.31 -35.97
CA PRO A 288 19.74 33.80 -36.00
C PRO A 288 18.98 34.31 -34.77
N VAL A 289 17.71 34.60 -34.97
CA VAL A 289 16.76 35.01 -33.93
C VAL A 289 15.68 33.93 -33.84
N GLY A 290 15.49 33.36 -32.65
CA GLY A 290 14.53 32.29 -32.42
C GLY A 290 14.02 32.26 -30.99
N GLY A 291 13.08 31.35 -30.72
CA GLY A 291 12.70 31.03 -29.36
C GLY A 291 13.76 30.18 -28.67
N SER A 292 13.72 30.14 -27.34
CA SER A 292 14.40 29.16 -26.50
C SER A 292 13.38 28.33 -25.74
N LEU A 293 13.81 27.23 -25.10
CA LEU A 293 12.91 26.46 -24.23
C LEU A 293 12.35 27.34 -23.11
N PRO A 294 11.08 27.16 -22.72
CA PRO A 294 10.52 27.88 -21.59
C PRO A 294 11.24 27.48 -20.29
N THR A 295 11.38 28.42 -19.37
CA THR A 295 11.95 28.15 -18.03
C THR A 295 10.82 27.98 -17.04
N VAL A 296 10.82 26.88 -16.28
CA VAL A 296 9.72 26.49 -15.38
C VAL A 296 10.28 26.12 -14.01
N SER A 297 9.52 26.40 -12.95
CA SER A 297 9.82 25.98 -11.58
C SER A 297 8.73 25.02 -11.07
N THR A 298 9.15 23.95 -10.40
CA THR A 298 8.25 23.04 -9.65
C THR A 298 8.11 23.60 -8.24
N GLY A 299 6.88 23.94 -7.85
CA GLY A 299 6.55 24.48 -6.53
C GLY A 299 6.18 23.41 -5.51
N ALA A 300 5.58 23.85 -4.40
CA ALA A 300 5.20 22.97 -3.30
C ALA A 300 4.07 22.00 -3.70
N ILE A 301 4.11 20.80 -3.11
CA ILE A 301 3.03 19.81 -3.14
C ILE A 301 2.28 19.94 -1.83
N THR A 302 0.97 20.12 -1.89
CA THR A 302 0.08 20.37 -0.75
C THR A 302 -1.17 19.51 -0.82
N ALA A 303 -2.01 19.54 0.21
CA ALA A 303 -3.25 18.76 0.28
C ALA A 303 -3.03 17.27 -0.08
N ILE A 304 -1.93 16.71 0.44
CA ILE A 304 -1.52 15.33 0.16
C ILE A 304 -2.50 14.41 0.87
N GLY A 305 -3.32 13.70 0.08
CA GLY A 305 -4.22 12.65 0.54
C GLY A 305 -3.65 11.25 0.23
N GLY A 306 -4.50 10.23 0.32
CA GLY A 306 -4.15 8.87 -0.10
C GLY A 306 -4.12 8.70 -1.62
N ASN A 307 -5.03 9.39 -2.33
CA ASN A 307 -5.23 9.21 -3.77
C ASN A 307 -5.11 10.50 -4.58
N THR A 308 -4.92 11.63 -3.90
CA THR A 308 -4.83 12.96 -4.50
C THR A 308 -3.74 13.78 -3.86
N ALA A 309 -3.22 14.76 -4.60
CA ALA A 309 -2.35 15.81 -4.08
C ALA A 309 -2.49 17.05 -4.98
N THR A 310 -2.17 18.24 -4.48
CA THR A 310 -2.18 19.47 -5.27
C THR A 310 -0.76 19.96 -5.50
N ALA A 311 -0.33 20.02 -6.76
CA ALA A 311 0.98 20.52 -7.16
C ALA A 311 0.88 21.97 -7.64
N ALA A 312 1.88 22.77 -7.29
CA ALA A 312 2.06 24.14 -7.77
C ALA A 312 3.28 24.25 -8.67
N GLY A 313 3.25 25.16 -9.65
CA GLY A 313 4.33 25.37 -10.61
C GLY A 313 4.23 26.75 -11.23
N THR A 314 5.34 27.24 -11.78
CA THR A 314 5.40 28.58 -12.39
C THR A 314 6.24 28.55 -13.64
N VAL A 315 5.70 29.04 -14.75
CA VAL A 315 6.48 29.36 -15.95
C VAL A 315 7.14 30.73 -15.72
N LEU A 316 8.46 30.73 -15.52
CA LEU A 316 9.28 31.91 -15.23
C LEU A 316 9.56 32.75 -16.48
N ALA A 317 9.79 32.07 -17.60
CA ALA A 317 10.01 32.71 -18.91
C ALA A 317 9.48 31.80 -20.02
N ASP A 318 8.88 32.40 -21.05
CA ASP A 318 8.36 31.69 -22.22
C ASP A 318 9.43 31.41 -23.29
N GLY A 319 10.66 31.90 -23.09
CA GLY A 319 11.74 31.77 -24.06
C GLY A 319 11.51 32.58 -25.35
N GLY A 320 10.68 33.63 -25.32
CA GLY A 320 10.39 34.45 -26.49
C GLY A 320 9.42 33.82 -27.48
N SER A 321 8.73 32.75 -27.11
CA SER A 321 7.69 32.11 -27.91
C SER A 321 6.53 31.65 -27.04
N ALA A 322 5.30 31.83 -27.52
CA ALA A 322 4.10 31.53 -26.74
C ALA A 322 4.09 30.08 -26.21
N VAL A 323 3.85 29.93 -24.91
CA VAL A 323 3.69 28.62 -24.26
C VAL A 323 2.36 28.01 -24.67
N THR A 324 2.41 26.86 -25.35
CA THR A 324 1.27 26.14 -25.92
C THR A 324 0.73 25.03 -25.00
N ALA A 325 1.50 24.61 -24.01
CA ALA A 325 1.04 23.70 -22.96
C ALA A 325 1.89 23.86 -21.69
N ARG A 326 1.29 23.67 -20.52
CA ARG A 326 2.00 23.57 -19.23
C ARG A 326 1.28 22.61 -18.29
N GLY A 327 1.98 22.11 -17.28
CA GLY A 327 1.40 21.17 -16.32
C GLY A 327 2.46 20.42 -15.52
N PHE A 328 2.16 19.18 -15.13
CA PHE A 328 3.09 18.34 -14.37
C PHE A 328 3.18 16.94 -14.94
N TYR A 329 4.37 16.35 -14.84
CA TYR A 329 4.59 14.91 -14.96
C TYR A 329 4.87 14.32 -13.58
N TRP A 330 4.34 13.14 -13.27
CA TRP A 330 4.66 12.42 -12.03
C TRP A 330 4.74 10.90 -12.22
N GLY A 331 5.61 10.28 -11.45
CA GLY A 331 5.89 8.84 -11.49
C GLY A 331 6.61 8.39 -10.22
N THR A 332 6.90 7.10 -10.11
CA THR A 332 7.64 6.55 -8.96
C THR A 332 9.16 6.62 -9.15
N ALA A 333 9.63 6.96 -10.35
CA ALA A 333 11.03 7.18 -10.66
C ALA A 333 11.37 8.68 -10.73
N ALA A 334 12.61 9.03 -10.39
CA ALA A 334 13.09 10.40 -10.45
C ALA A 334 13.11 10.94 -11.89
N ASN A 335 12.87 12.24 -12.01
CA ASN A 335 12.79 12.98 -13.25
C ASN A 335 11.66 12.55 -14.21
N PRO A 336 10.40 12.49 -13.74
CA PRO A 336 9.27 12.08 -14.58
C PRO A 336 9.13 13.00 -15.81
N GLY A 337 8.70 12.42 -16.91
CA GLY A 337 8.62 13.06 -18.22
C GLY A 337 7.64 12.38 -19.17
N PRO A 338 7.81 12.57 -20.50
CA PRO A 338 6.93 11.94 -21.48
C PRO A 338 6.91 10.41 -21.32
N GLY A 339 5.72 9.85 -21.07
CA GLY A 339 5.52 8.42 -20.77
C GLY A 339 5.05 8.14 -19.34
N ASP A 340 5.24 9.09 -18.43
CA ASP A 340 4.70 9.06 -17.08
C ASP A 340 3.27 9.65 -17.02
N ASN A 341 2.70 9.69 -15.81
CA ASN A 341 1.41 10.35 -15.59
C ASN A 341 1.55 11.86 -15.83
N ILE A 342 0.52 12.47 -16.42
CA ILE A 342 0.53 13.88 -16.82
C ILE A 342 -0.75 14.60 -16.40
N SER A 343 -0.61 15.88 -16.07
CA SER A 343 -1.72 16.81 -15.90
C SER A 343 -1.48 18.04 -16.76
N THR A 344 -2.56 18.61 -17.29
CA THR A 344 -2.52 19.82 -18.11
C THR A 344 -3.13 21.00 -17.35
N ALA A 345 -2.40 22.10 -17.28
CA ALA A 345 -2.79 23.34 -16.58
C ALA A 345 -2.86 24.55 -17.54
N GLY A 346 -3.20 24.30 -18.80
CA GLY A 346 -3.46 25.32 -19.83
C GLY A 346 -2.21 25.81 -20.56
N THR A 347 -2.21 27.09 -20.92
CA THR A 347 -1.20 27.76 -21.75
C THR A 347 -0.68 29.04 -21.07
N GLY A 348 0.34 29.69 -21.66
CA GLY A 348 0.87 30.97 -21.19
C GLY A 348 1.81 30.90 -19.98
N SER A 349 2.35 32.07 -19.61
CA SER A 349 3.32 32.24 -18.52
C SER A 349 2.65 32.41 -17.15
N GLY A 350 3.45 32.40 -16.07
CA GLY A 350 2.98 32.63 -14.70
C GLY A 350 2.68 31.35 -13.91
N ALA A 351 2.08 31.53 -12.73
CA ALA A 351 1.78 30.45 -11.79
C ALA A 351 0.58 29.59 -12.25
N PHE A 352 0.63 28.31 -11.93
CA PHE A 352 -0.43 27.35 -12.17
C PHE A 352 -0.45 26.26 -11.10
N THR A 353 -1.61 25.62 -10.93
CA THR A 353 -1.78 24.49 -10.01
C THR A 353 -2.53 23.36 -10.70
N SER A 354 -2.36 22.14 -10.21
CA SER A 354 -3.11 20.98 -10.68
C SER A 354 -3.34 19.97 -9.56
N VAL A 355 -4.53 19.37 -9.55
CA VAL A 355 -4.85 18.24 -8.68
C VAL A 355 -4.40 16.96 -9.37
N LEU A 356 -3.48 16.26 -8.73
CA LEU A 356 -3.06 14.91 -9.08
C LEU A 356 -4.13 13.95 -8.58
N ASN A 357 -4.54 13.00 -9.42
CA ASN A 357 -5.55 12.00 -9.09
C ASN A 357 -4.99 10.60 -9.27
N SER A 358 -5.73 9.59 -8.79
CA SER A 358 -5.41 8.17 -8.97
C SER A 358 -4.04 7.79 -8.39
N LEU A 359 -3.60 8.48 -7.33
CA LEU A 359 -2.40 8.10 -6.59
C LEU A 359 -2.66 6.85 -5.75
N THR A 360 -1.58 6.10 -5.50
CA THR A 360 -1.63 4.93 -4.61
C THR A 360 -1.29 5.35 -3.17
N PRO A 361 -2.14 5.03 -2.17
CA PRO A 361 -1.87 5.34 -0.77
C PRO A 361 -0.55 4.76 -0.28
N GLY A 362 0.17 5.52 0.56
CA GLY A 362 1.48 5.15 1.11
C GLY A 362 2.64 5.11 0.09
N THR A 363 2.41 5.54 -1.16
CA THR A 363 3.44 5.52 -2.22
C THR A 363 4.15 6.87 -2.35
N THR A 364 5.47 6.83 -2.51
CA THR A 364 6.30 8.00 -2.84
C THR A 364 6.31 8.24 -4.34
N TYR A 365 6.05 9.49 -4.74
CA TYR A 365 6.07 9.94 -6.13
C TYR A 365 7.08 11.07 -6.30
N HIS A 366 7.74 11.07 -7.45
CA HIS A 366 8.46 12.20 -8.01
C HIS A 366 7.56 13.01 -8.94
N ILE A 367 7.76 14.32 -9.02
CA ILE A 367 6.98 15.24 -9.83
C ILE A 367 7.85 16.35 -10.41
N ARG A 368 7.56 16.74 -11.67
CA ARG A 368 8.17 17.88 -12.36
C ARG A 368 7.14 18.71 -13.08
N ALA A 369 7.20 20.03 -12.90
CA ALA A 369 6.47 20.97 -13.74
C ALA A 369 7.06 20.99 -15.16
N TYR A 370 6.22 21.17 -16.18
CA TYR A 370 6.65 21.34 -17.57
C TYR A 370 5.94 22.52 -18.25
N ALA A 371 6.56 23.06 -19.29
CA ALA A 371 5.94 23.96 -20.24
C ALA A 371 6.51 23.72 -21.64
N THR A 372 5.69 23.87 -22.67
CA THR A 372 6.05 23.65 -24.07
C THR A 372 5.80 24.91 -24.88
N ASN A 373 6.74 25.29 -25.75
CA ASN A 373 6.57 26.31 -26.78
C ASN A 373 7.06 25.76 -28.14
N SER A 374 7.18 26.62 -29.16
CA SER A 374 7.66 26.23 -30.50
C SER A 374 9.12 25.72 -30.53
N SER A 375 9.90 26.00 -29.49
CA SER A 375 11.31 25.55 -29.36
C SER A 375 11.43 24.21 -28.63
N GLY A 376 10.35 23.73 -28.00
CA GLY A 376 10.30 22.45 -27.28
C GLY A 376 9.74 22.57 -25.86
N THR A 377 10.03 21.57 -25.03
CA THR A 377 9.56 21.49 -23.63
C THR A 377 10.67 21.80 -22.65
N GLY A 378 10.43 22.76 -21.76
CA GLY A 378 11.25 23.02 -20.58
C GLY A 378 10.64 22.37 -19.34
N TYR A 379 11.50 21.96 -18.42
CA TYR A 379 11.12 21.23 -17.21
C TYR A 379 11.67 21.92 -15.96
N GLY A 380 10.89 21.90 -14.88
CA GLY A 380 11.33 22.31 -13.55
C GLY A 380 12.21 21.27 -12.87
N SER A 381 12.59 21.58 -11.62
CA SER A 381 13.30 20.65 -10.72
C SER A 381 12.44 19.45 -10.35
N ASP A 382 13.10 18.32 -10.10
CA ASP A 382 12.46 17.14 -9.52
C ASP A 382 12.12 17.39 -8.05
N ALA A 383 10.87 17.15 -7.67
CA ALA A 383 10.41 17.18 -6.29
C ALA A 383 9.77 15.83 -5.94
N GLN A 384 9.76 15.47 -4.66
CA GLN A 384 9.16 14.23 -4.18
C GLN A 384 8.13 14.49 -3.08
N PHE A 385 7.10 13.65 -3.02
CA PHE A 385 6.13 13.62 -1.94
C PHE A 385 5.64 12.19 -1.70
N THR A 386 5.18 11.89 -0.49
CA THR A 386 4.63 10.56 -0.14
C THR A 386 3.16 10.71 0.18
N CYS A 387 2.32 9.91 -0.49
CA CYS A 387 0.88 9.89 -0.23
C CYS A 387 0.59 9.37 1.19
N LEU A 388 -0.51 9.82 1.78
CA LEU A 388 -0.93 9.32 3.08
C LEU A 388 -1.24 7.82 3.00
N SER A 389 -0.94 7.10 4.07
CA SER A 389 -1.17 5.65 4.17
C SER A 389 -2.65 5.36 4.40
N ALA A 390 -3.18 4.34 3.73
CA ALA A 390 -4.53 3.85 3.98
C ALA A 390 -4.55 3.03 5.27
N VAL A 391 -5.35 3.45 6.25
CA VAL A 391 -5.55 2.76 7.51
C VAL A 391 -6.99 2.28 7.59
N THR A 392 -7.16 0.96 7.48
CA THR A 392 -8.46 0.30 7.52
C THR A 392 -8.76 -0.16 8.94
N PHE A 393 -9.69 0.51 9.60
CA PHE A 393 -10.23 0.11 10.90
C PHE A 393 -11.35 -0.89 10.68
N LEU A 394 -11.24 -2.06 11.31
CA LEU A 394 -12.24 -3.10 11.35
C LEU A 394 -12.69 -3.28 12.80
N LEU A 395 -14.00 -3.29 13.03
CA LEU A 395 -14.58 -3.40 14.36
C LEU A 395 -15.65 -4.49 14.38
N ASP A 396 -15.44 -5.49 15.24
CA ASP A 396 -16.42 -6.51 15.60
C ASP A 396 -17.31 -6.00 16.75
N MET A 397 -18.59 -5.83 16.47
CA MET A 397 -19.65 -5.38 17.38
C MET A 397 -20.43 -6.53 18.02
N THR A 398 -20.08 -7.80 17.77
CA THR A 398 -20.79 -8.97 18.33
C THR A 398 -20.78 -9.00 19.86
N THR A 399 -19.83 -8.32 20.47
CA THR A 399 -19.67 -8.19 21.93
C THR A 399 -20.32 -6.93 22.50
N ALA A 400 -20.90 -6.07 21.67
CA ALA A 400 -21.50 -4.81 22.09
C ALA A 400 -22.91 -5.04 22.65
N SER A 401 -23.06 -4.88 23.97
CA SER A 401 -24.35 -5.02 24.64
C SER A 401 -25.41 -4.07 24.04
N GLY A 402 -26.57 -4.65 23.70
CA GLY A 402 -27.71 -3.92 23.14
C GLY A 402 -27.40 -3.19 21.82
N TYR A 403 -26.41 -3.63 21.04
CA TYR A 403 -26.16 -3.09 19.71
C TYR A 403 -27.20 -3.61 18.72
N ASN A 404 -27.81 -2.69 17.98
CA ASN A 404 -28.73 -3.00 16.89
C ASN A 404 -28.23 -2.35 15.59
N SER A 405 -27.79 -3.17 14.64
CA SER A 405 -27.23 -2.70 13.37
C SER A 405 -28.22 -1.93 12.47
N ALA A 406 -29.52 -1.99 12.76
CA ALA A 406 -30.55 -1.24 12.01
C ALA A 406 -30.75 0.20 12.51
N SER A 407 -30.41 0.49 13.77
CA SER A 407 -30.69 1.79 14.40
C SER A 407 -29.47 2.47 15.00
N ASP A 408 -28.45 1.70 15.40
CA ASP A 408 -27.24 2.24 16.01
C ASP A 408 -26.20 2.59 14.95
N LEU A 409 -25.58 3.75 15.13
CA LEU A 409 -24.41 4.18 14.37
C LEU A 409 -23.15 3.98 15.21
N VAL A 410 -22.00 3.78 14.56
CA VAL A 410 -20.71 3.70 15.27
C VAL A 410 -19.73 4.68 14.65
N TYR A 411 -19.05 5.41 15.50
CA TYR A 411 -18.07 6.41 15.14
C TYR A 411 -16.70 6.07 15.71
N LEU A 412 -15.68 6.42 14.95
CA LEU A 412 -14.29 6.44 15.39
C LEU A 412 -13.94 7.88 15.81
N SER A 413 -13.35 8.09 16.98
CA SER A 413 -12.77 9.39 17.33
C SER A 413 -11.35 9.19 17.84
N GLY A 414 -10.48 10.15 17.57
CA GLY A 414 -9.05 10.03 17.85
C GLY A 414 -8.24 11.24 17.43
N SER A 415 -6.94 11.17 17.68
CA SER A 415 -5.97 12.23 17.40
C SER A 415 -5.37 12.13 15.99
N PHE A 416 -6.22 12.05 14.95
CA PHE A 416 -5.82 11.77 13.56
C PHE A 416 -5.09 12.94 12.85
N THR A 417 -4.51 12.67 11.68
CA THR A 417 -3.76 13.70 10.91
C THR A 417 -4.66 14.88 10.56
N GLY A 418 -4.34 16.07 11.08
CA GLY A 418 -5.14 17.28 10.85
C GLY A 418 -6.49 17.30 11.58
N MET A 419 -6.75 16.36 12.49
CA MET A 419 -7.99 16.26 13.27
C MET A 419 -7.67 16.00 14.74
N SER A 420 -8.16 16.85 15.64
CA SER A 420 -8.16 16.55 17.08
C SER A 420 -9.32 15.61 17.43
N TRP A 421 -9.47 15.24 18.71
CA TRP A 421 -10.62 14.52 19.22
C TRP A 421 -11.92 15.28 18.91
N ILE A 422 -12.63 14.84 17.88
CA ILE A 422 -13.93 15.38 17.46
C ILE A 422 -15.03 14.58 18.15
N GLU A 423 -16.06 15.26 18.64
CA GLU A 423 -17.20 14.58 19.26
C GLU A 423 -17.88 13.60 18.29
N PRO A 424 -18.15 12.35 18.71
CA PRO A 424 -18.83 11.36 17.89
C PRO A 424 -20.13 11.88 17.29
N GLY A 425 -20.31 11.74 15.98
CA GLY A 425 -21.47 12.23 15.24
C GLY A 425 -21.32 13.63 14.62
N MET A 426 -20.32 14.43 15.00
CA MET A 426 -20.10 15.77 14.41
C MET A 426 -19.39 15.73 13.05
N ASN A 427 -18.65 14.66 12.75
CA ASN A 427 -18.01 14.43 11.46
C ASN A 427 -18.46 13.07 10.90
N THR A 428 -19.28 13.10 9.85
CA THR A 428 -19.83 11.89 9.21
C THR A 428 -18.75 11.05 8.51
N ALA A 429 -17.59 11.62 8.18
CA ALA A 429 -16.47 10.88 7.60
C ALA A 429 -15.82 9.91 8.60
N LEU A 430 -16.11 10.04 9.90
CA LEU A 430 -15.64 9.15 10.95
C LEU A 430 -16.67 8.08 11.34
N GLN A 431 -17.80 8.03 10.64
CA GLN A 431 -18.79 6.98 10.82
C GLN A 431 -18.30 5.68 10.18
N MET A 432 -18.32 4.59 10.94
CA MET A 432 -18.00 3.27 10.41
C MET A 432 -19.17 2.72 9.60
N SER A 433 -18.85 2.09 8.47
CA SER A 433 -19.80 1.51 7.54
C SER A 433 -20.00 0.02 7.82
N SER A 434 -21.23 -0.48 7.70
CA SER A 434 -21.47 -1.93 7.82
C SER A 434 -20.81 -2.70 6.68
N SER A 435 -20.08 -3.76 7.03
CA SER A 435 -19.50 -4.74 6.11
C SER A 435 -20.20 -6.11 6.18
N GLY A 436 -21.26 -6.22 6.98
CA GLY A 436 -22.00 -7.45 7.29
C GLY A 436 -22.56 -7.42 8.71
N TYR A 437 -23.30 -8.46 9.12
CA TYR A 437 -23.85 -8.55 10.48
C TYR A 437 -22.74 -8.50 11.54
N GLY A 438 -22.66 -7.38 12.25
CA GLY A 438 -21.73 -7.19 13.38
C GLY A 438 -20.33 -6.68 13.03
N ASN A 439 -19.95 -6.56 11.75
CA ASN A 439 -18.62 -6.08 11.36
C ASN A 439 -18.69 -4.72 10.69
N LEU A 440 -17.98 -3.73 11.24
CA LEU A 440 -17.93 -2.37 10.72
C LEU A 440 -16.54 -2.02 10.21
N SER A 441 -16.46 -1.18 9.18
CA SER A 441 -15.20 -0.74 8.58
C SER A 441 -15.13 0.76 8.35
N LEU A 442 -13.95 1.34 8.49
CA LEU A 442 -13.64 2.72 8.11
C LEU A 442 -12.22 2.80 7.57
N VAL A 443 -12.01 3.50 6.45
CA VAL A 443 -10.68 3.76 5.91
C VAL A 443 -10.34 5.24 6.12
N LEU A 444 -9.23 5.50 6.80
CA LEU A 444 -8.66 6.84 6.95
C LEU A 444 -7.32 6.91 6.23
N TYR A 445 -6.98 8.09 5.71
CA TYR A 445 -5.67 8.36 5.14
C TYR A 445 -4.84 9.14 6.13
N LEU A 446 -3.81 8.51 6.70
CA LEU A 446 -3.02 9.05 7.80
C LEU A 446 -1.54 9.17 7.41
N ALA A 447 -0.87 10.18 7.96
CA ALA A 447 0.58 10.28 7.87
C ALA A 447 1.25 9.18 8.70
N ASN A 448 2.56 9.00 8.55
CA ASN A 448 3.29 8.11 9.43
C ASN A 448 3.36 8.71 10.84
N GLY A 449 3.04 7.90 11.85
CA GLY A 449 2.97 8.35 13.23
C GLY A 449 2.16 7.42 14.13
N THR A 450 2.08 7.77 15.40
CA THR A 450 1.28 7.07 16.39
C THR A 450 -0.01 7.84 16.64
N TYR A 451 -1.15 7.14 16.60
CA TYR A 451 -2.48 7.73 16.75
C TYR A 451 -3.22 7.03 17.87
N GLU A 452 -3.85 7.82 18.74
CA GLU A 452 -4.82 7.30 19.70
C GLU A 452 -6.24 7.41 19.16
N PHE A 453 -7.07 6.42 19.47
CA PHE A 453 -8.46 6.39 19.05
C PHE A 453 -9.34 5.58 19.99
N LYS A 454 -10.66 5.73 19.81
CA LYS A 454 -11.68 4.99 20.54
C LYS A 454 -12.96 4.89 19.70
N HIS A 455 -13.73 3.83 19.93
CA HIS A 455 -15.02 3.63 19.28
C HIS A 455 -16.18 4.13 20.13
N PHE A 456 -17.22 4.65 19.48
CA PHE A 456 -18.40 5.22 20.12
C PHE A 456 -19.67 4.74 19.42
N LYS A 457 -20.62 4.23 20.19
CA LYS A 457 -21.96 3.85 19.74
C LYS A 457 -22.88 5.06 19.86
N ASN A 458 -23.49 5.45 18.74
CA ASN A 458 -24.29 6.66 18.59
C ASN A 458 -23.46 7.94 18.84
N SER A 459 -24.11 9.10 18.72
CA SER A 459 -23.46 10.39 18.88
C SER A 459 -23.17 10.73 20.35
N GLY A 460 -22.16 11.57 20.56
CA GLY A 460 -21.72 12.03 21.89
C GLY A 460 -20.77 11.07 22.62
N TRP A 461 -20.14 11.57 23.68
CA TRP A 461 -19.10 10.85 24.43
C TRP A 461 -19.62 9.70 25.29
N ALA A 462 -20.90 9.73 25.68
CA ALA A 462 -21.51 8.72 26.55
C ALA A 462 -21.55 7.32 25.92
N GLY A 463 -21.48 7.24 24.58
CA GLY A 463 -21.52 5.99 23.82
C GLY A 463 -20.17 5.26 23.70
N GLY A 464 -19.11 5.72 24.37
CA GLY A 464 -17.78 5.12 24.25
C GLY A 464 -17.72 3.64 24.64
N GLU A 465 -16.85 2.88 23.97
CA GLU A 465 -16.65 1.43 24.22
C GLU A 465 -16.26 1.06 25.67
N TRP A 466 -15.75 2.03 26.44
CA TRP A 466 -15.61 1.98 27.90
C TRP A 466 -15.68 3.40 28.49
N THR A 467 -16.13 3.54 29.74
CA THR A 467 -16.26 4.83 30.43
C THR A 467 -14.94 5.35 30.99
N ALA A 468 -14.01 4.46 31.36
CA ALA A 468 -12.69 4.78 31.87
C ALA A 468 -11.66 3.74 31.40
N GLY A 469 -10.41 4.17 31.17
CA GLY A 469 -9.34 3.33 30.63
C GLY A 469 -8.51 4.07 29.59
N THR A 470 -7.41 3.46 29.14
CA THR A 470 -6.56 4.03 28.09
C THR A 470 -7.26 3.99 26.74
N ASN A 471 -6.92 4.93 25.86
CA ASN A 471 -7.33 4.88 24.46
C ASN A 471 -6.64 3.73 23.74
N ARG A 472 -7.20 3.29 22.61
CA ARG A 472 -6.47 2.41 21.68
C ARG A 472 -5.37 3.22 21.03
N SER A 473 -4.27 2.57 20.67
CA SER A 473 -3.16 3.20 19.97
C SER A 473 -2.74 2.35 18.78
N ILE A 474 -2.44 3.00 17.65
CA ILE A 474 -1.87 2.38 16.45
C ILE A 474 -0.63 3.15 16.02
N SER A 475 0.36 2.43 15.46
CA SER A 475 1.50 3.05 14.78
C SER A 475 1.38 2.80 13.28
N VAL A 476 1.33 3.89 12.52
CA VAL A 476 1.19 3.89 11.06
C VAL A 476 2.55 4.14 10.44
N ASN A 477 3.06 3.16 9.68
CA ASN A 477 4.31 3.26 8.92
C ASN A 477 4.12 2.91 7.43
N GLY A 478 2.87 2.81 7.00
CA GLY A 478 2.44 2.30 5.69
C GLY A 478 0.96 1.91 5.74
N ASN A 479 0.43 1.36 4.65
CA ASN A 479 -0.94 0.87 4.62
C ASN A 479 -1.14 -0.20 5.71
N THR A 480 -2.14 -0.04 6.57
CA THR A 480 -2.31 -0.80 7.81
C THR A 480 -3.77 -1.21 8.01
N THR A 481 -4.00 -2.44 8.49
CA THR A 481 -5.33 -2.89 8.93
C THR A 481 -5.33 -3.03 10.44
N VAL A 482 -6.34 -2.44 11.08
CA VAL A 482 -6.52 -2.44 12.54
C VAL A 482 -7.77 -3.24 12.86
N ASN A 483 -7.59 -4.43 13.41
CA ASN A 483 -8.71 -5.25 13.88
C ASN A 483 -9.02 -4.90 15.33
N SER A 484 -10.28 -4.68 15.65
CA SER A 484 -10.75 -4.38 16.99
C SER A 484 -12.02 -5.15 17.29
N ILE A 485 -12.18 -5.56 18.55
CA ILE A 485 -13.43 -6.07 19.09
C ILE A 485 -13.98 -5.03 20.06
N TRP A 486 -15.27 -4.76 20.00
CA TRP A 486 -15.92 -3.79 20.89
C TRP A 486 -15.65 -4.13 22.36
N GLY A 487 -15.18 -3.13 23.11
CA GLY A 487 -14.87 -3.27 24.53
C GLY A 487 -13.53 -3.96 24.84
N GLY A 488 -12.74 -4.35 23.82
CA GLY A 488 -11.39 -4.90 24.00
C GLY A 488 -11.29 -6.42 23.85
N GLU A 489 -10.06 -6.93 23.93
CA GLU A 489 -9.73 -8.36 23.80
C GLU A 489 -9.46 -9.04 25.14
N ILE A 490 -9.49 -10.37 25.16
CA ILE A 490 -9.13 -11.16 26.33
C ILE A 490 -7.67 -10.90 26.69
N SER A 491 -7.47 -10.33 27.88
CA SER A 491 -6.14 -10.03 28.43
C SER A 491 -5.64 -11.10 29.39
N TYR A 492 -6.56 -11.93 29.89
CA TYR A 492 -6.27 -12.99 30.84
C TYR A 492 -7.30 -14.10 30.71
N ALA A 493 -6.84 -15.35 30.76
CA ALA A 493 -7.69 -16.51 30.93
C ALA A 493 -6.93 -17.58 31.71
N ASN A 494 -7.60 -18.33 32.59
CA ASN A 494 -7.00 -19.44 33.31
C ASN A 494 -7.97 -20.61 33.49
N LEU A 495 -7.41 -21.77 33.86
CA LEU A 495 -8.15 -22.80 34.56
C LEU A 495 -8.07 -22.44 36.06
N GLN A 496 -9.20 -22.12 36.66
CA GLN A 496 -9.24 -21.61 38.02
C GLN A 496 -9.17 -22.75 39.04
N TRP A 497 -10.06 -23.72 38.91
CA TRP A 497 -10.20 -24.81 39.88
C TRP A 497 -11.07 -25.95 39.32
N PRO A 498 -10.90 -27.20 39.75
CA PRO A 498 -9.77 -27.73 40.52
C PRO A 498 -8.54 -27.94 39.63
N ALA A 499 -7.36 -28.07 40.26
CA ALA A 499 -6.12 -28.46 39.59
C ALA A 499 -6.05 -29.96 39.31
N ILE A 500 -6.46 -30.74 40.31
CA ILE A 500 -6.42 -32.19 40.34
C ILE A 500 -7.74 -32.67 40.93
N GLY A 501 -8.30 -33.73 40.37
CA GLY A 501 -9.52 -34.36 40.87
C GLY A 501 -9.55 -35.86 40.64
N SER A 502 -10.44 -36.53 41.37
CA SER A 502 -10.76 -37.94 41.18
C SER A 502 -12.25 -38.17 41.35
N ILE A 503 -12.85 -38.99 40.49
CA ILE A 503 -14.27 -39.36 40.52
C ILE A 503 -14.47 -40.85 40.21
N VAL A 504 -15.63 -41.41 40.56
CA VAL A 504 -16.11 -42.67 39.97
C VAL A 504 -16.83 -42.35 38.66
N ALA A 505 -16.69 -43.22 37.66
CA ALA A 505 -17.37 -43.08 36.37
C ALA A 505 -18.88 -42.89 36.57
N GLY A 506 -19.40 -41.73 36.15
CA GLY A 506 -20.79 -41.32 36.33
C GLY A 506 -21.03 -40.22 37.38
N ASP A 507 -20.06 -39.95 38.26
CA ASP A 507 -20.13 -38.84 39.20
C ASP A 507 -19.88 -37.49 38.51
N ALA A 508 -20.39 -36.41 39.08
CA ALA A 508 -20.16 -35.05 38.59
C ALA A 508 -18.74 -34.55 38.94
N PHE A 509 -18.14 -33.78 38.03
CA PHE A 509 -16.87 -33.07 38.25
C PHE A 509 -16.92 -31.68 37.64
N ASN A 510 -17.19 -30.68 38.47
CA ASN A 510 -17.29 -29.28 38.03
C ASN A 510 -15.90 -28.64 37.94
N VAL A 511 -15.63 -28.04 36.79
CA VAL A 511 -14.39 -27.33 36.47
C VAL A 511 -14.71 -25.89 36.14
N TYR A 512 -13.91 -24.97 36.68
CA TYR A 512 -14.10 -23.53 36.65
C TYR A 512 -12.92 -22.85 35.97
N GLY A 513 -13.17 -21.84 35.14
CA GLY A 513 -12.14 -21.00 34.53
C GLY A 513 -12.50 -19.53 34.61
N HIS A 514 -11.49 -18.66 34.73
CA HIS A 514 -11.68 -17.21 34.68
C HIS A 514 -11.26 -16.62 33.35
N VAL A 515 -11.90 -15.53 32.98
CA VAL A 515 -11.51 -14.69 31.86
C VAL A 515 -11.60 -13.21 32.24
N THR A 516 -10.61 -12.42 31.81
CA THR A 516 -10.60 -10.97 32.00
C THR A 516 -10.48 -10.25 30.66
N ILE A 517 -11.40 -9.34 30.41
CA ILE A 517 -11.30 -8.33 29.36
C ILE A 517 -11.14 -6.96 30.05
N PRO A 518 -10.10 -6.16 29.71
CA PRO A 518 -9.78 -4.91 30.40
C PRO A 518 -10.91 -3.86 30.39
N ASN A 519 -10.63 -2.72 31.04
CA ASN A 519 -11.51 -1.54 31.04
C ASN A 519 -12.92 -1.81 31.60
N GLY A 520 -13.02 -2.73 32.57
CA GLY A 520 -14.26 -3.04 33.29
C GLY A 520 -15.28 -3.83 32.45
N ARG A 521 -14.85 -4.48 31.35
CA ARG A 521 -15.74 -5.27 30.52
C ARG A 521 -16.15 -6.58 31.21
N THR A 522 -15.22 -7.27 31.84
CA THR A 522 -15.50 -8.39 32.75
C THR A 522 -15.47 -7.92 34.20
N GLY A 523 -15.99 -8.74 35.12
CA GLY A 523 -16.14 -8.35 36.52
C GLY A 523 -17.44 -7.60 36.79
N VAL A 524 -18.45 -7.80 35.93
CA VAL A 524 -19.77 -7.17 36.02
C VAL A 524 -20.85 -8.24 36.22
N ALA A 525 -21.85 -7.94 37.05
CA ALA A 525 -22.89 -8.89 37.38
C ALA A 525 -23.65 -9.36 36.13
N GLY A 526 -23.74 -10.69 35.94
CA GLY A 526 -24.38 -11.32 34.78
C GLY A 526 -23.42 -11.74 33.67
N GLY A 527 -22.13 -11.42 33.81
CA GLY A 527 -21.08 -11.76 32.86
C GLY A 527 -21.05 -10.84 31.64
N ALA A 528 -19.87 -10.69 31.06
CA ALA A 528 -19.68 -9.89 29.87
C ALA A 528 -20.38 -10.52 28.66
N TYR A 529 -21.07 -9.68 27.88
CA TYR A 529 -21.78 -10.11 26.69
C TYR A 529 -20.81 -10.65 25.61
N GLY A 530 -21.23 -11.74 24.94
CA GLY A 530 -20.51 -12.32 23.82
C GLY A 530 -19.23 -13.08 24.20
N ILE A 531 -19.04 -13.46 25.46
CA ILE A 531 -17.99 -14.42 25.85
C ILE A 531 -18.53 -15.83 25.69
N HIS A 532 -17.82 -16.63 24.91
CA HIS A 532 -18.01 -18.07 24.82
C HIS A 532 -16.89 -18.77 25.62
N ALA A 533 -17.27 -19.71 26.47
CA ALA A 533 -16.35 -20.44 27.34
C ALA A 533 -16.53 -21.94 27.17
N TRP A 534 -15.44 -22.69 27.28
CA TRP A 534 -15.46 -24.16 27.27
C TRP A 534 -14.41 -24.71 28.22
N ILE A 535 -14.66 -25.92 28.72
CA ILE A 535 -13.64 -26.76 29.33
C ILE A 535 -13.38 -27.94 28.39
N GLY A 536 -12.13 -28.09 27.96
CA GLY A 536 -11.70 -29.18 27.09
C GLY A 536 -11.03 -30.29 27.87
N TYR A 537 -10.99 -31.48 27.28
CA TYR A 537 -10.30 -32.63 27.88
C TYR A 537 -9.60 -33.53 26.85
N SER A 538 -8.54 -34.20 27.29
CA SER A 538 -7.74 -35.12 26.49
C SER A 538 -7.19 -36.26 27.35
N THR A 539 -6.97 -37.44 26.77
CA THR A 539 -6.24 -38.54 27.41
C THR A 539 -4.72 -38.38 27.32
N VAL A 540 -4.23 -37.37 26.59
CA VAL A 540 -2.81 -37.08 26.39
C VAL A 540 -2.48 -35.70 26.96
N ALA A 541 -1.47 -35.64 27.83
CA ALA A 541 -0.89 -34.39 28.33
C ALA A 541 -0.21 -33.63 27.18
N SER A 542 -0.95 -32.74 26.54
CA SER A 542 -0.54 -32.04 25.32
C SER A 542 -1.12 -30.63 25.31
N ASP A 543 -0.66 -29.81 24.36
CA ASP A 543 -1.17 -28.47 24.14
C ASP A 543 -2.69 -28.50 23.81
N PRO A 544 -3.53 -27.80 24.61
CA PRO A 544 -4.97 -27.75 24.41
C PRO A 544 -5.42 -27.26 23.04
N THR A 545 -4.60 -26.50 22.30
CA THR A 545 -4.91 -26.06 20.93
C THR A 545 -5.17 -27.23 19.97
N THR A 546 -4.63 -28.41 20.28
CA THR A 546 -4.77 -29.64 19.48
C THR A 546 -5.98 -30.50 19.86
N TRP A 547 -6.66 -30.18 20.97
CA TRP A 547 -7.73 -31.02 21.51
C TRP A 547 -9.04 -30.82 20.74
N THR A 548 -9.81 -31.90 20.61
CA THR A 548 -11.11 -31.91 19.91
C THR A 548 -12.31 -31.95 20.85
N ASN A 549 -12.16 -32.46 22.07
CA ASN A 549 -13.27 -32.56 23.02
C ASN A 549 -13.40 -31.28 23.84
N TRP A 550 -14.51 -30.55 23.64
CA TRP A 550 -14.80 -29.28 24.31
C TRP A 550 -16.23 -29.23 24.81
N VAL A 551 -16.39 -29.05 26.12
CA VAL A 551 -17.68 -28.93 26.79
C VAL A 551 -18.00 -27.45 26.98
N PRO A 552 -19.14 -26.93 26.48
CA PRO A 552 -19.56 -25.56 26.76
C PRO A 552 -19.63 -25.29 28.27
N ALA A 553 -19.03 -24.19 28.70
CA ALA A 553 -19.06 -23.74 30.08
C ALA A 553 -20.08 -22.60 30.22
N VAL A 554 -20.83 -22.62 31.31
CA VAL A 554 -21.87 -21.63 31.60
C VAL A 554 -21.33 -20.61 32.60
N TYR A 555 -21.72 -19.36 32.46
CA TYR A 555 -21.37 -18.31 33.42
C TYR A 555 -21.78 -18.73 34.85
N ASN A 556 -20.88 -18.53 35.80
CA ASN A 556 -21.08 -18.85 37.21
C ASN A 556 -21.20 -17.57 38.06
N LEU A 557 -20.15 -16.77 38.12
CA LEU A 557 -20.09 -15.57 38.97
C LEU A 557 -19.02 -14.57 38.51
N VAL A 558 -19.03 -13.39 39.15
CA VAL A 558 -17.95 -12.41 39.08
C VAL A 558 -16.92 -12.69 40.16
N SER A 559 -15.65 -12.72 39.79
CA SER A 559 -14.52 -12.83 40.71
C SER A 559 -13.51 -11.70 40.47
N GLY A 560 -13.58 -10.66 41.31
CA GLY A 560 -12.77 -9.45 41.13
C GLY A 560 -13.07 -8.76 39.80
N THR A 561 -12.06 -8.66 38.92
CA THR A 561 -12.22 -8.10 37.56
C THR A 561 -12.55 -9.15 36.50
N SER A 562 -12.70 -10.41 36.88
CA SER A 562 -12.90 -11.53 35.96
C SER A 562 -14.32 -12.09 36.04
N ASP A 563 -14.76 -12.71 34.96
CA ASP A 563 -15.94 -13.56 34.94
C ASP A 563 -15.52 -15.02 35.04
N GLU A 564 -16.23 -15.80 35.86
CA GLU A 564 -16.01 -17.23 36.04
C GLU A 564 -17.05 -18.04 35.27
N TYR A 565 -16.60 -19.11 34.61
CA TYR A 565 -17.43 -20.06 33.87
C TYR A 565 -17.19 -21.48 34.37
N MET A 566 -18.23 -22.31 34.40
CA MET A 566 -18.21 -23.67 34.92
C MET A 566 -18.72 -24.69 33.88
N ALA A 567 -18.05 -25.84 33.77
CA ALA A 567 -18.57 -27.01 33.08
C ALA A 567 -18.40 -28.29 33.92
N ASN A 568 -19.36 -29.22 33.82
CA ASN A 568 -19.28 -30.53 34.47
C ASN A 568 -18.66 -31.55 33.51
N LEU A 569 -17.38 -31.91 33.71
CA LEU A 569 -16.70 -32.91 32.89
C LEU A 569 -17.14 -34.35 33.22
N GLY A 570 -17.55 -34.61 34.46
CA GLY A 570 -18.02 -35.94 34.88
C GLY A 570 -19.26 -36.42 34.12
N ALA A 571 -20.07 -35.48 33.63
CA ALA A 571 -21.21 -35.77 32.77
C ALA A 571 -20.84 -36.31 31.38
N VAL A 572 -19.62 -36.05 30.89
CA VAL A 572 -19.17 -36.48 29.54
C VAL A 572 -18.06 -37.51 29.56
N ILE A 573 -17.29 -37.60 30.66
CA ILE A 573 -16.21 -38.57 30.84
C ILE A 573 -16.73 -39.76 31.66
N THR A 574 -17.18 -40.80 30.96
CA THR A 574 -17.80 -42.00 31.58
C THR A 574 -16.87 -43.22 31.60
N SER A 575 -15.70 -43.14 30.98
CA SER A 575 -14.72 -44.23 30.94
C SER A 575 -13.65 -44.02 32.00
N ALA A 576 -13.21 -45.11 32.62
CA ALA A 576 -12.10 -45.06 33.57
C ALA A 576 -10.78 -44.69 32.86
N GLY A 577 -9.95 -43.88 33.51
CA GLY A 577 -8.69 -43.40 32.95
C GLY A 577 -8.22 -42.08 33.56
N THR A 578 -7.07 -41.61 33.09
CA THR A 578 -6.54 -40.28 33.43
C THR A 578 -6.79 -39.32 32.27
N TYR A 579 -7.34 -38.16 32.60
CA TYR A 579 -7.69 -37.10 31.66
C TYR A 579 -7.03 -35.79 32.07
N TYR A 580 -6.60 -35.02 31.08
CA TYR A 580 -6.06 -33.68 31.23
C TYR A 580 -7.11 -32.68 30.74
N TYR A 581 -7.31 -31.58 31.46
CA TYR A 581 -8.30 -30.59 31.10
C TYR A 581 -7.79 -29.16 31.22
N ALA A 582 -8.37 -28.25 30.44
CA ALA A 582 -8.00 -26.84 30.37
C ALA A 582 -9.23 -26.02 29.97
N SER A 583 -9.26 -24.74 30.33
CA SER A 583 -10.30 -23.83 29.88
C SER A 583 -9.91 -23.21 28.53
N ARG A 584 -10.90 -22.79 27.75
CA ARG A 584 -10.68 -21.85 26.66
C ARG A 584 -11.82 -20.84 26.56
N PHE A 585 -11.51 -19.67 26.04
CA PHE A 585 -12.44 -18.56 25.92
C PHE A 585 -12.32 -17.89 24.57
N GLN A 586 -13.43 -17.33 24.10
CA GLN A 586 -13.52 -16.52 22.90
C GLN A 586 -14.42 -15.33 23.19
N ALA A 587 -14.02 -14.13 22.76
CA ALA A 587 -14.89 -12.96 22.77
C ALA A 587 -15.38 -12.70 21.34
N GLY A 588 -16.69 -12.76 21.11
CA GLY A 588 -17.27 -12.56 19.78
C GLY A 588 -16.74 -13.59 18.77
N ALA A 589 -16.31 -13.12 17.60
CA ALA A 589 -15.62 -13.91 16.58
C ALA A 589 -14.08 -13.87 16.70
N GLY A 590 -13.55 -13.37 17.82
CA GLY A 590 -12.11 -13.20 18.07
C GLY A 590 -11.33 -14.52 18.22
N PRO A 591 -10.01 -14.44 18.48
CA PRO A 591 -9.20 -15.63 18.67
C PRO A 591 -9.58 -16.41 19.94
N LEU A 592 -9.25 -17.70 19.95
CA LEU A 592 -9.39 -18.56 21.12
C LEU A 592 -8.18 -18.37 22.06
N PHE A 593 -8.46 -18.21 23.34
CA PHE A 593 -7.46 -18.13 24.40
C PHE A 593 -7.60 -19.32 25.33
N TYR A 594 -6.50 -19.99 25.64
CA TYR A 594 -6.49 -21.23 26.42
C TYR A 594 -5.92 -20.95 27.81
N GLY A 595 -6.67 -21.31 28.85
CA GLY A 595 -6.30 -21.08 30.25
C GLY A 595 -5.66 -22.32 30.88
N GLY A 596 -4.48 -22.13 31.47
CA GLY A 596 -3.82 -23.15 32.28
C GLY A 596 -4.11 -22.93 33.77
N TYR A 597 -3.92 -23.98 34.56
CA TYR A 597 -3.94 -23.89 36.01
C TYR A 597 -2.71 -23.09 36.48
N ASN A 598 -2.79 -22.40 37.63
CA ASN A 598 -1.74 -21.51 38.19
C ASN A 598 -1.75 -20.04 37.70
N GLY A 599 -2.88 -19.58 37.17
CA GLY A 599 -3.15 -18.14 37.08
C GLY A 599 -2.71 -17.46 35.79
N GLY A 600 -2.99 -18.06 34.63
CA GLY A 600 -2.84 -17.39 33.34
C GLY A 600 -3.00 -18.32 32.14
N PHE A 601 -2.66 -17.79 30.96
CA PHE A 601 -2.74 -18.55 29.71
C PHE A 601 -1.87 -19.80 29.78
N TRP A 602 -2.37 -20.90 29.22
CA TRP A 602 -1.65 -22.16 29.17
C TRP A 602 -0.34 -22.00 28.40
N ASN A 603 0.76 -22.52 28.94
CA ASN A 603 2.08 -22.46 28.31
C ASN A 603 2.87 -23.78 28.45
N GLY A 604 2.25 -24.82 28.98
CA GLY A 604 2.84 -26.15 29.15
C GLY A 604 3.94 -26.27 30.20
N THR A 605 4.31 -25.18 30.88
CA THR A 605 5.39 -25.16 31.87
C THR A 605 4.94 -24.64 33.23
N THR A 606 4.55 -23.36 33.31
CA THR A 606 4.10 -22.73 34.57
C THR A 606 2.59 -22.79 34.72
N ASN A 607 1.88 -22.67 33.60
CA ASN A 607 0.43 -22.74 33.52
C ASN A 607 0.05 -23.99 32.72
N VAL A 608 -0.36 -25.04 33.41
CA VAL A 608 -0.51 -26.39 32.85
C VAL A 608 -1.95 -26.88 32.91
N SER A 609 -2.26 -27.97 32.22
CA SER A 609 -3.59 -28.58 32.28
C SER A 609 -3.85 -29.18 33.66
N GLY A 610 -5.11 -29.12 34.12
CA GLY A 610 -5.54 -29.89 35.28
C GLY A 610 -5.61 -31.38 34.98
N THR A 611 -5.67 -32.22 36.01
CA THR A 611 -5.69 -33.69 35.87
C THR A 611 -6.88 -34.30 36.59
N LEU A 612 -7.66 -35.13 35.91
CA LEU A 612 -8.80 -35.87 36.44
C LEU A 612 -8.52 -37.38 36.35
N THR A 613 -8.68 -38.09 37.47
CA THR A 613 -8.67 -39.56 37.49
C THR A 613 -10.09 -40.09 37.60
N VAL A 614 -10.51 -40.91 36.65
CA VAL A 614 -11.83 -41.56 36.66
C VAL A 614 -11.66 -43.05 36.96
N THR A 615 -12.32 -43.54 38.00
CA THR A 615 -12.31 -44.96 38.39
C THR A 615 -13.57 -45.68 37.90
N PRO A 616 -13.53 -47.01 37.64
CA PRO A 616 -14.71 -47.74 37.14
C PRO A 616 -15.86 -47.76 38.16
N ALA A 617 -17.10 -47.70 37.68
CA ALA A 617 -18.28 -47.98 38.50
C ALA A 617 -18.36 -49.48 38.85
N THR A 618 -18.70 -49.82 40.10
CA THR A 618 -18.96 -51.20 40.51
C THR A 618 -20.30 -51.69 39.95
N THR A 619 -20.28 -52.72 39.11
CA THR A 619 -21.50 -53.36 38.59
C THR A 619 -21.88 -54.57 39.45
N THR A 620 -23.18 -54.76 39.71
CA THR A 620 -23.75 -55.91 40.43
C THR A 620 -24.72 -56.69 39.55
N ARG A 621 -25.03 -57.92 39.94
CA ARG A 621 -26.07 -58.78 39.36
C ARG A 621 -27.13 -59.09 40.41
N SER A 622 -28.31 -59.47 39.94
CA SER A 622 -29.45 -59.85 40.77
C SER A 622 -29.98 -61.25 40.45
N LEU A 623 -30.45 -61.94 41.49
CA LEU A 623 -31.13 -63.23 41.43
C LEU A 623 -32.41 -63.15 42.27
N THR A 624 -33.54 -63.51 41.65
CA THR A 624 -34.82 -63.67 42.33
C THR A 624 -35.15 -65.15 42.42
N VAL A 625 -35.34 -65.65 43.64
CA VAL A 625 -35.72 -67.03 43.92
C VAL A 625 -37.11 -67.04 44.55
N THR A 626 -37.97 -67.96 44.15
CA THR A 626 -39.26 -68.19 44.81
C THR A 626 -39.23 -69.54 45.51
N ALA A 627 -39.48 -69.56 46.82
CA ALA A 627 -39.56 -70.77 47.64
C ALA A 627 -40.57 -70.59 48.77
N PHE A 628 -41.22 -71.70 49.16
CA PHE A 628 -42.08 -71.75 50.33
C PHE A 628 -41.54 -72.75 51.33
N ILE A 629 -41.62 -72.44 52.63
CA ILE A 629 -41.28 -73.36 53.71
C ILE A 629 -42.57 -74.04 54.17
N GLU A 630 -42.56 -75.37 54.24
CA GLU A 630 -43.73 -76.16 54.59
C GLU A 630 -44.45 -75.64 55.84
N GLY A 631 -43.72 -75.48 56.94
CA GLY A 631 -44.34 -75.12 58.20
C GLY A 631 -44.92 -73.70 58.20
N LEU A 632 -44.38 -72.79 57.39
CA LEU A 632 -44.87 -71.42 57.29
C LEU A 632 -45.99 -71.26 56.25
N TYR A 633 -46.19 -72.22 55.35
CA TYR A 633 -47.07 -72.05 54.19
C TYR A 633 -48.55 -72.17 54.56
N THR A 634 -49.31 -71.10 54.32
CA THR A 634 -50.74 -71.00 54.69
C THR A 634 -51.69 -71.26 53.52
N GLY A 635 -51.18 -71.56 52.32
CA GLY A 635 -51.97 -71.70 51.10
C GLY A 635 -52.08 -70.40 50.29
N GLY A 636 -52.60 -70.49 49.06
CA GLY A 636 -52.80 -69.33 48.19
C GLY A 636 -51.51 -68.58 47.81
N ALA A 637 -50.37 -69.28 47.70
CA ALA A 637 -49.06 -68.68 47.47
C ALA A 637 -48.61 -67.69 48.57
N THR A 638 -49.04 -67.91 49.82
CA THR A 638 -48.68 -67.09 50.97
C THR A 638 -48.12 -67.94 52.11
N MET A 639 -47.14 -67.39 52.84
CA MET A 639 -46.64 -67.89 54.12
C MET A 639 -47.04 -66.94 55.24
N ARG A 640 -47.18 -67.49 56.45
CA ARG A 640 -47.17 -66.69 57.67
C ARG A 640 -45.76 -66.12 57.91
N LYS A 641 -45.66 -65.13 58.78
CA LYS A 641 -44.37 -64.69 59.32
C LYS A 641 -44.02 -65.51 60.54
N ALA A 642 -42.76 -65.90 60.65
CA ALA A 642 -42.25 -66.49 61.87
C ALA A 642 -42.45 -65.51 63.03
N GLN A 643 -42.95 -66.01 64.16
CA GLN A 643 -43.23 -65.21 65.33
C GLN A 643 -42.18 -65.46 66.42
N ASN A 644 -42.08 -64.50 67.33
CA ASN A 644 -41.40 -64.60 68.61
C ASN A 644 -42.44 -64.40 69.73
N ALA A 645 -41.98 -64.37 70.99
CA ALA A 645 -42.86 -64.22 72.15
C ALA A 645 -43.67 -62.89 72.17
N ALA A 646 -43.32 -61.92 71.33
CA ALA A 646 -43.97 -60.61 71.22
C ALA A 646 -44.77 -60.43 69.90
N GLY A 647 -44.89 -61.45 69.04
CA GLY A 647 -45.57 -61.40 67.74
C GLY A 647 -44.61 -61.61 66.56
N ASP A 648 -44.91 -61.07 65.38
CA ASP A 648 -44.07 -61.24 64.17
C ASP A 648 -42.59 -60.90 64.45
N GLN A 649 -41.67 -61.85 64.18
CA GLN A 649 -40.23 -61.66 64.38
C GLN A 649 -39.66 -60.59 63.44
N PHE A 650 -40.21 -60.49 62.23
CA PHE A 650 -39.74 -59.57 61.20
C PHE A 650 -40.86 -58.62 60.77
N THR A 651 -40.48 -57.38 60.48
CA THR A 651 -41.42 -56.34 60.05
C THR A 651 -41.77 -56.47 58.56
N GLY A 652 -42.84 -55.79 58.14
CA GLY A 652 -43.23 -55.73 56.72
C GLY A 652 -43.71 -57.07 56.18
N THR A 653 -43.26 -57.43 54.98
CA THR A 653 -43.64 -58.66 54.25
C THR A 653 -42.68 -59.82 54.49
N VAL A 654 -41.75 -59.71 55.44
CA VAL A 654 -40.74 -60.75 55.67
C VAL A 654 -41.36 -61.92 56.42
N ALA A 655 -41.46 -63.06 55.76
CA ALA A 655 -41.85 -64.30 56.41
C ALA A 655 -40.73 -64.81 57.33
N ASP A 656 -39.52 -64.84 56.80
CA ASP A 656 -38.34 -65.36 57.49
C ASP A 656 -37.01 -64.90 56.88
N LYS A 657 -35.89 -65.40 57.42
CA LYS A 657 -34.55 -65.28 56.86
C LYS A 657 -34.02 -66.65 56.45
N VAL A 658 -33.42 -66.71 55.26
CA VAL A 658 -32.77 -67.91 54.73
C VAL A 658 -31.33 -67.61 54.34
N THR A 659 -30.50 -68.64 54.28
CA THR A 659 -29.21 -68.57 53.60
C THR A 659 -29.41 -69.02 52.15
N VAL A 660 -28.96 -68.21 51.19
CA VAL A 660 -28.92 -68.57 49.77
C VAL A 660 -27.47 -68.67 49.31
N GLU A 661 -27.10 -69.84 48.82
CA GLU A 661 -25.74 -70.15 48.35
C GLU A 661 -25.75 -70.36 46.83
N LEU A 662 -24.73 -69.83 46.14
CA LEU A 662 -24.41 -70.20 44.77
C LEU A 662 -23.25 -71.19 44.80
N HIS A 663 -23.46 -72.36 44.21
CA HIS A 663 -22.45 -73.40 44.11
C HIS A 663 -21.94 -73.55 42.68
N SER A 664 -20.67 -73.93 42.54
CA SER A 664 -20.05 -74.18 41.24
C SER A 664 -20.76 -75.29 40.48
N GLN A 665 -20.99 -75.07 39.17
CA GLN A 665 -21.50 -76.11 38.26
C GLN A 665 -20.55 -77.33 38.17
N SER A 666 -19.23 -77.12 38.30
CA SER A 666 -18.23 -78.20 38.14
C SER A 666 -18.02 -79.03 39.41
N SER A 667 -18.40 -78.50 40.58
CA SER A 667 -18.23 -79.14 41.87
C SER A 667 -19.20 -78.51 42.86
N TYR A 668 -20.32 -79.20 43.13
CA TYR A 668 -21.35 -78.71 44.02
C TYR A 668 -20.82 -78.38 45.44
N ALA A 669 -19.81 -79.09 45.93
CA ALA A 669 -19.20 -78.81 47.24
C ALA A 669 -18.55 -77.41 47.35
N THR A 670 -18.32 -76.72 46.24
CA THR A 670 -17.70 -75.38 46.21
C THR A 670 -18.76 -74.28 46.20
N VAL A 671 -18.95 -73.63 47.35
CA VAL A 671 -19.73 -72.39 47.48
C VAL A 671 -18.90 -71.22 46.95
N VAL A 672 -19.44 -70.50 45.96
CA VAL A 672 -18.76 -69.36 45.33
C VAL A 672 -19.33 -68.01 45.75
N TYR A 673 -20.55 -68.00 46.27
CA TYR A 673 -21.21 -66.84 46.85
C TYR A 673 -22.22 -67.31 47.89
N SER A 674 -22.38 -66.57 48.98
CA SER A 674 -23.36 -66.86 50.05
C SER A 674 -23.95 -65.55 50.56
N ASP A 675 -25.28 -65.47 50.62
CA ASP A 675 -26.00 -64.49 51.43
C ASP A 675 -26.66 -65.22 52.59
N THR A 676 -26.09 -65.06 53.78
CA THR A 676 -26.50 -65.80 54.99
C THR A 676 -27.75 -65.26 55.67
N ALA A 677 -28.32 -64.16 55.17
CA ALA A 677 -29.48 -63.50 55.78
C ALA A 677 -30.46 -62.94 54.74
N ALA A 678 -30.61 -63.65 53.62
CA ALA A 678 -31.51 -63.29 52.55
C ALA A 678 -32.96 -63.24 53.07
N VAL A 679 -33.69 -62.19 52.66
CA VAL A 679 -35.09 -62.00 53.04
C VAL A 679 -35.95 -63.00 52.28
N LEU A 680 -36.69 -63.84 53.02
CA LEU A 680 -37.79 -64.62 52.47
C LEU A 680 -39.11 -63.88 52.75
N ASN A 681 -39.77 -63.40 51.71
CA ASN A 681 -41.06 -62.71 51.86
C ASN A 681 -42.23 -63.68 51.99
N VAL A 682 -43.36 -63.20 52.51
CA VAL A 682 -44.62 -63.95 52.64
C VAL A 682 -45.16 -64.49 51.31
N ASP A 683 -44.84 -63.87 50.18
CA ASP A 683 -45.18 -64.35 48.84
C ASP A 683 -44.19 -65.40 48.30
N GLY A 684 -43.20 -65.78 49.10
CA GLY A 684 -42.15 -66.75 48.77
C GLY A 684 -40.94 -66.15 48.06
N THR A 685 -40.93 -64.85 47.76
CA THR A 685 -39.83 -64.23 47.01
C THR A 685 -38.60 -63.96 47.89
N ILE A 686 -37.43 -64.24 47.32
CA ILE A 686 -36.10 -63.91 47.84
C ILE A 686 -35.37 -63.15 46.74
N VAL A 687 -34.91 -61.92 47.01
CA VAL A 687 -34.20 -61.08 46.03
C VAL A 687 -32.79 -60.79 46.53
N LEU A 688 -31.80 -61.30 45.80
CA LEU A 688 -30.39 -60.95 45.97
C LEU A 688 -30.05 -59.87 44.94
N SER A 689 -29.68 -58.66 45.36
CA SER A 689 -29.41 -57.52 44.46
C SER A 689 -27.94 -57.13 44.34
N ASN A 690 -27.07 -57.70 45.17
CA ASN A 690 -25.67 -57.27 45.35
C ASN A 690 -24.66 -58.37 44.97
N ILE A 691 -25.02 -59.28 44.06
CA ILE A 691 -24.08 -60.31 43.61
C ILE A 691 -23.00 -59.63 42.75
N PRO A 692 -21.70 -59.84 42.98
CA PRO A 692 -20.66 -59.21 42.15
C PRO A 692 -20.81 -59.52 40.65
N ALA A 693 -20.59 -58.54 39.76
CA ALA A 693 -20.74 -58.70 38.31
C ALA A 693 -19.91 -59.84 37.70
N THR A 694 -18.84 -60.27 38.38
CA THR A 694 -17.99 -61.41 37.99
C THR A 694 -18.76 -62.74 37.97
N PHE A 695 -19.86 -62.87 38.69
CA PHE A 695 -20.70 -64.07 38.69
C PHE A 695 -21.68 -64.08 37.49
N ASN A 696 -21.16 -64.23 36.27
CA ASN A 696 -21.95 -64.17 35.02
C ASN A 696 -22.20 -65.53 34.34
N SER A 697 -21.85 -66.64 35.01
CA SER A 697 -22.01 -68.03 34.54
C SER A 697 -23.22 -68.71 35.19
N SER A 698 -23.32 -70.03 35.07
CA SER A 698 -24.40 -70.83 35.68
C SER A 698 -23.98 -71.49 36.99
N TYR A 699 -24.87 -71.48 37.98
CA TYR A 699 -24.60 -71.96 39.35
C TYR A 699 -25.78 -72.77 39.89
N PHE A 700 -25.52 -73.75 40.77
CA PHE A 700 -26.61 -74.33 41.56
C PHE A 700 -27.02 -73.35 42.66
N VAL A 701 -28.33 -73.20 42.89
CA VAL A 701 -28.89 -72.30 43.91
C VAL A 701 -29.40 -73.15 45.06
N THR A 702 -28.81 -72.98 46.25
CA THR A 702 -29.19 -73.72 47.45
C THR A 702 -29.86 -72.80 48.45
N ILE A 703 -30.99 -73.23 49.00
CA ILE A 703 -31.69 -72.57 50.11
C ILE A 703 -31.49 -73.39 51.38
N ARG A 704 -31.03 -72.72 52.43
CA ARG A 704 -31.00 -73.24 53.80
C ARG A 704 -31.89 -72.38 54.68
N HIS A 705 -32.81 -73.02 55.38
CA HIS A 705 -33.70 -72.38 56.33
C HIS A 705 -33.51 -73.03 57.70
N ARG A 706 -33.70 -72.26 58.78
CA ARG A 706 -33.26 -72.62 60.13
C ARG A 706 -33.78 -73.97 60.65
N ASN A 707 -34.91 -74.43 60.14
CA ASN A 707 -35.62 -75.62 60.62
C ASN A 707 -36.12 -76.51 59.47
N SER A 708 -35.50 -76.41 58.29
CA SER A 708 -35.92 -77.13 57.09
C SER A 708 -34.74 -77.79 56.42
N ILE A 709 -35.01 -78.84 55.64
CA ILE A 709 -33.94 -79.51 54.90
C ILE A 709 -33.30 -78.55 53.89
N THR A 710 -31.99 -78.72 53.69
CA THR A 710 -31.28 -78.02 52.62
C THR A 710 -31.85 -78.43 51.25
N THR A 711 -32.23 -77.44 50.44
CA THR A 711 -32.82 -77.68 49.11
C THR A 711 -32.03 -76.97 48.02
N THR A 712 -31.66 -77.72 46.98
CA THR A 712 -30.87 -77.21 45.85
C THR A 712 -31.67 -77.23 44.56
N SER A 713 -31.47 -76.26 43.69
CA SER A 713 -32.05 -76.21 42.34
C SER A 713 -31.76 -77.49 41.56
N ALA A 714 -32.75 -78.02 40.85
CA ALA A 714 -32.60 -79.26 40.07
C ALA A 714 -31.58 -79.13 38.93
N THR A 715 -31.39 -77.92 38.43
CA THR A 715 -30.41 -77.56 37.40
C THR A 715 -29.71 -76.27 37.79
N VAL A 716 -28.57 -75.99 37.17
CA VAL A 716 -27.89 -74.70 37.32
C VAL A 716 -28.72 -73.55 36.75
N VAL A 717 -28.58 -72.37 37.35
CA VAL A 717 -29.25 -71.11 37.00
C VAL A 717 -28.21 -70.16 36.43
N SER A 718 -28.44 -69.65 35.21
CA SER A 718 -27.54 -68.70 34.56
C SER A 718 -27.74 -67.29 35.10
N LEU A 719 -26.66 -66.70 35.62
CA LEU A 719 -26.63 -65.28 36.00
C LEU A 719 -26.16 -64.38 34.84
N ALA A 720 -26.01 -64.90 33.60
CA ALA A 720 -25.66 -64.08 32.44
C ALA A 720 -26.70 -62.97 32.13
N THR A 721 -27.95 -63.17 32.53
CA THR A 721 -29.03 -62.18 32.53
C THR A 721 -29.29 -61.70 33.97
N SER A 722 -29.63 -60.42 34.17
CA SER A 722 -29.90 -59.84 35.49
C SER A 722 -31.22 -59.05 35.44
N PRO A 723 -32.25 -59.39 36.24
CA PRO A 723 -32.28 -60.46 37.24
C PRO A 723 -32.35 -61.86 36.62
N ALA A 724 -31.60 -62.81 37.18
CA ALA A 724 -31.87 -64.24 36.99
C ALA A 724 -33.07 -64.65 37.85
N ILE A 725 -33.87 -65.62 37.41
CA ILE A 725 -35.10 -66.04 38.12
C ILE A 725 -35.12 -67.56 38.28
N TYR A 726 -35.42 -68.05 39.50
CA TYR A 726 -35.63 -69.46 39.77
C TYR A 726 -36.82 -69.71 40.71
N ASP A 727 -37.76 -70.57 40.32
CA ASP A 727 -38.97 -70.84 41.11
C ASP A 727 -39.04 -72.33 41.52
N PHE A 728 -38.77 -72.61 42.80
CA PHE A 728 -38.89 -73.94 43.40
C PHE A 728 -40.35 -74.40 43.51
N THR A 729 -41.31 -73.48 43.54
CA THR A 729 -42.69 -73.75 43.95
C THR A 729 -43.56 -74.31 42.84
N SER A 730 -43.06 -74.34 41.61
CA SER A 730 -43.81 -74.69 40.40
C SER A 730 -43.93 -76.20 40.15
N ALA A 731 -42.94 -77.00 40.55
CA ALA A 731 -42.94 -78.46 40.43
C ALA A 731 -41.93 -79.08 41.41
N ALA A 732 -42.18 -80.31 41.87
CA ALA A 732 -41.21 -81.04 42.71
C ALA A 732 -39.85 -81.15 42.00
N SER A 733 -39.85 -81.37 40.68
CA SER A 733 -38.65 -81.47 39.84
C SER A 733 -37.85 -80.17 39.70
N LYS A 734 -38.22 -79.09 40.40
CA LYS A 734 -37.40 -77.87 40.53
C LYS A 734 -36.40 -77.97 41.69
N ALA A 735 -36.57 -78.91 42.60
CA ALA A 735 -35.51 -79.28 43.53
C ALA A 735 -34.76 -80.52 43.03
N PHE A 736 -33.46 -80.58 43.32
CA PHE A 736 -32.65 -81.74 43.02
C PHE A 736 -33.20 -82.97 43.76
N GLY A 737 -33.33 -84.10 43.06
CA GLY A 737 -33.97 -85.30 43.63
C GLY A 737 -35.50 -85.18 43.83
N SER A 738 -36.14 -84.09 43.40
CA SER A 738 -37.58 -83.82 43.57
C SER A 738 -38.05 -83.80 45.04
N ASN A 739 -37.19 -83.35 45.96
CA ASN A 739 -37.40 -83.39 47.40
C ASN A 739 -38.22 -82.19 47.95
N LEU A 740 -39.41 -81.93 47.39
CA LEU A 740 -40.34 -80.89 47.85
C LEU A 740 -41.74 -81.46 48.15
N LYS A 741 -42.40 -80.92 49.18
CA LYS A 741 -43.76 -81.31 49.59
C LYS A 741 -44.82 -80.52 48.82
N ASN A 742 -45.78 -81.20 48.20
CA ASN A 742 -46.94 -80.51 47.61
C ASN A 742 -47.97 -80.17 48.69
N ILE A 743 -48.23 -78.88 48.89
CA ILE A 743 -49.23 -78.36 49.81
C ILE A 743 -50.11 -77.38 49.03
N ALA A 744 -51.41 -77.67 48.94
CA ALA A 744 -52.40 -76.83 48.27
C ALA A 744 -51.98 -76.32 46.88
N GLY A 745 -51.34 -77.18 46.06
CA GLY A 745 -50.96 -76.87 44.68
C GLY A 745 -49.61 -76.16 44.51
N LYS A 746 -48.86 -75.94 45.59
CA LYS A 746 -47.49 -75.41 45.57
C LYS A 746 -46.51 -76.39 46.21
N TYR A 747 -45.27 -76.38 45.73
CA TYR A 747 -44.20 -77.21 46.25
C TYR A 747 -43.38 -76.43 47.29
N CYS A 748 -43.32 -76.96 48.51
CA CYS A 748 -42.70 -76.35 49.67
C CYS A 748 -41.50 -77.17 50.14
N ILE A 749 -40.48 -76.51 50.68
CA ILE A 749 -39.32 -77.14 51.29
C ILE A 749 -39.77 -77.80 52.60
N TYR A 750 -39.39 -79.06 52.80
CA TYR A 750 -39.78 -79.81 53.99
C TYR A 750 -39.20 -79.21 55.26
N SER A 751 -40.05 -78.98 56.26
CA SER A 751 -39.65 -78.58 57.61
C SER A 751 -39.29 -79.80 58.46
N GLY A 752 -38.52 -79.61 59.53
CA GLY A 752 -38.22 -80.63 60.53
C GLY A 752 -36.73 -80.96 60.73
N ASP A 753 -35.84 -80.46 59.89
CA ASP A 753 -34.39 -80.63 60.09
C ASP A 753 -33.90 -79.50 61.03
N VAL A 754 -34.14 -79.66 62.33
CA VAL A 754 -33.87 -78.62 63.34
C VAL A 754 -32.43 -78.65 63.81
N ASN A 755 -31.75 -79.80 63.70
CA ASN A 755 -30.33 -79.93 63.99
C ASN A 755 -29.42 -79.66 62.77
N GLN A 756 -30.02 -79.49 61.59
CA GLN A 756 -29.34 -79.20 60.31
C GLN A 756 -28.35 -80.30 59.88
N ASP A 757 -28.65 -81.57 60.19
CA ASP A 757 -27.85 -82.74 59.79
C ASP A 757 -28.22 -83.27 58.39
N GLY A 758 -29.26 -82.70 57.78
CA GLY A 758 -29.75 -83.07 56.45
C GLY A 758 -30.80 -84.18 56.47
N PHE A 759 -31.20 -84.71 57.62
CA PHE A 759 -32.18 -85.78 57.76
C PHE A 759 -33.22 -85.41 58.80
N VAL A 760 -34.51 -85.44 58.46
CA VAL A 760 -35.58 -85.30 59.44
C VAL A 760 -35.73 -86.64 60.18
N ASN A 761 -35.18 -86.73 61.40
CA ASN A 761 -35.06 -88.00 62.11
C ASN A 761 -35.40 -87.91 63.62
N ALA A 762 -35.15 -89.00 64.35
CA ALA A 762 -35.47 -89.07 65.78
C ALA A 762 -34.71 -88.04 66.63
N ALA A 763 -33.52 -87.60 66.19
CA ALA A 763 -32.76 -86.55 66.85
C ALA A 763 -33.49 -85.20 66.78
N ASP A 764 -34.03 -84.83 65.61
CA ASP A 764 -34.84 -83.63 65.44
C ASP A 764 -36.12 -83.68 66.27
N LYS A 765 -36.82 -84.81 66.20
CA LYS A 765 -38.03 -85.05 66.99
C LYS A 765 -37.77 -84.88 68.48
N THR A 766 -36.67 -85.43 68.99
CA THR A 766 -36.30 -85.30 70.40
C THR A 766 -36.11 -83.83 70.81
N LEU A 767 -35.50 -83.01 69.94
CA LEU A 767 -35.31 -81.59 70.18
C LEU A 767 -36.65 -80.85 70.18
N THR A 768 -37.51 -81.11 69.20
CA THR A 768 -38.85 -80.50 69.11
C THR A 768 -39.72 -80.89 70.30
N GLU A 769 -39.82 -82.18 70.63
CA GLU A 769 -40.59 -82.67 71.80
C GLU A 769 -40.08 -82.05 73.10
N SER A 770 -38.76 -81.91 73.26
CA SER A 770 -38.19 -81.26 74.45
C SER A 770 -38.65 -79.81 74.60
N SER A 771 -38.70 -79.06 73.49
CA SER A 771 -39.20 -77.67 73.49
C SER A 771 -40.70 -77.60 73.76
N VAL A 772 -41.49 -78.54 73.22
CA VAL A 772 -42.94 -78.65 73.41
C VAL A 772 -43.30 -78.97 74.86
N HIS A 773 -42.61 -79.94 75.47
CA HIS A 773 -42.77 -80.27 76.89
C HIS A 773 -42.38 -79.12 77.82
N ALA A 774 -41.45 -78.27 77.38
CA ALA A 774 -41.02 -77.08 78.11
C ALA A 774 -41.92 -75.85 77.88
N PHE A 775 -42.96 -75.95 77.02
CA PHE A 775 -43.80 -74.81 76.59
C PHE A 775 -42.94 -73.63 76.10
N SER A 776 -41.90 -73.93 75.32
CA SER A 776 -40.94 -72.92 74.87
C SER A 776 -41.61 -71.94 73.92
N GLU A 777 -41.48 -70.65 74.21
CA GLU A 777 -41.97 -69.56 73.37
C GLU A 777 -40.81 -68.76 72.78
N GLY A 778 -41.01 -68.17 71.59
CA GLY A 778 -40.02 -67.35 70.92
C GLY A 778 -39.71 -67.78 69.49
N TYR A 779 -38.72 -67.12 68.91
CA TYR A 779 -38.20 -67.45 67.58
C TYR A 779 -37.22 -68.62 67.69
N LEU A 780 -37.76 -69.84 67.62
CA LEU A 780 -37.05 -71.08 67.92
C LEU A 780 -36.75 -71.89 66.65
N LEU A 781 -35.74 -72.76 66.71
CA LEU A 781 -35.49 -73.77 65.66
C LEU A 781 -36.60 -74.84 65.64
N THR A 782 -37.15 -75.14 66.82
CA THR A 782 -38.16 -76.19 67.02
C THR A 782 -39.60 -75.72 66.80
N ASP A 783 -39.82 -74.40 66.70
CA ASP A 783 -41.08 -73.85 66.19
C ASP A 783 -41.06 -74.02 64.66
N LEU A 784 -41.63 -75.13 64.20
CA LEU A 784 -41.62 -75.54 62.80
C LEU A 784 -42.68 -74.79 62.01
N ASN A 785 -43.81 -74.51 62.63
CA ASN A 785 -44.95 -73.88 62.01
C ASN A 785 -44.87 -72.34 62.03
N GLY A 786 -43.99 -71.76 62.85
CA GLY A 786 -43.67 -70.34 62.93
C GLY A 786 -44.66 -69.49 63.72
N ASP A 787 -45.49 -70.05 64.60
CA ASP A 787 -46.44 -69.29 65.45
C ASP A 787 -45.84 -68.76 66.75
N GLY A 788 -44.54 -68.95 66.96
CA GLY A 788 -43.82 -68.46 68.14
C GLY A 788 -44.00 -69.33 69.38
N LEU A 789 -44.66 -70.49 69.26
CA LEU A 789 -44.82 -71.48 70.32
C LEU A 789 -44.33 -72.84 69.83
N ALA A 790 -43.52 -73.53 70.64
CA ALA A 790 -43.29 -74.95 70.41
C ALA A 790 -44.46 -75.73 71.01
N ASP A 791 -45.36 -76.24 70.16
CA ASP A 791 -46.53 -77.01 70.61
C ASP A 791 -46.79 -78.30 69.78
N THR A 792 -47.91 -78.97 70.05
CA THR A 792 -48.25 -80.23 69.39
C THR A 792 -48.47 -80.08 67.88
N SER A 793 -48.67 -78.87 67.37
CA SER A 793 -48.76 -78.57 65.93
C SER A 793 -47.40 -78.73 65.25
N ASP A 794 -46.29 -78.43 65.93
CA ASP A 794 -44.93 -78.69 65.43
C ASP A 794 -44.59 -80.18 65.45
N GLU A 795 -45.04 -80.90 66.49
CA GLU A 795 -44.88 -82.36 66.59
C GLU A 795 -45.51 -83.09 65.39
N ILE A 796 -46.65 -82.59 64.90
CA ILE A 796 -47.31 -83.16 63.71
C ILE A 796 -46.45 -82.98 62.46
N ILE A 797 -45.76 -81.84 62.30
CA ILE A 797 -44.91 -81.60 61.13
C ILE A 797 -43.70 -82.54 61.16
N ILE A 798 -43.01 -82.61 62.30
CA ILE A 798 -41.82 -83.45 62.45
C ILE A 798 -42.16 -84.95 62.34
N ASP A 799 -43.24 -85.42 62.94
CA ASP A 799 -43.65 -86.83 62.87
C ASP A 799 -43.98 -87.27 61.45
N ASN A 800 -44.72 -86.43 60.71
CA ASN A 800 -45.08 -86.73 59.34
C ASN A 800 -43.86 -86.81 58.43
N ASN A 801 -42.92 -85.89 58.57
CA ASN A 801 -41.74 -85.82 57.72
C ASN A 801 -40.66 -86.84 58.13
N MET A 802 -40.52 -87.13 59.42
CA MET A 802 -39.68 -88.22 59.91
C MET A 802 -40.20 -89.57 59.38
N ARG A 803 -41.52 -89.82 59.46
CA ARG A 803 -42.13 -91.05 58.94
C ARG A 803 -41.99 -91.19 57.43
N ALA A 804 -41.96 -90.07 56.70
CA ALA A 804 -41.73 -90.04 55.27
C ALA A 804 -40.26 -90.30 54.87
N GLY A 805 -39.33 -90.37 55.84
CA GLY A 805 -37.90 -90.54 55.58
C GLY A 805 -37.29 -89.33 54.87
N THR A 806 -37.77 -88.12 55.19
CA THR A 806 -37.36 -86.89 54.53
C THR A 806 -35.89 -86.58 54.79
N ALA A 807 -35.13 -86.33 53.73
CA ALA A 807 -33.73 -85.93 53.79
C ALA A 807 -33.37 -84.94 52.66
N ALA A 808 -32.30 -84.17 52.86
CA ALA A 808 -31.71 -83.34 51.82
C ALA A 808 -31.11 -84.23 50.71
N ILE A 809 -31.39 -83.89 49.45
CA ILE A 809 -30.80 -84.54 48.27
C ILE A 809 -30.02 -83.48 47.51
N LEU A 810 -28.70 -83.66 47.42
CA LEU A 810 -27.76 -82.66 46.89
C LEU A 810 -27.12 -83.15 45.57
N PRO A 811 -26.78 -82.26 44.63
CA PRO A 811 -26.19 -82.58 43.31
C PRO A 811 -24.85 -83.32 43.31
#